data_AF-A0A0S2CFS8-F1
#
_entry.id   AF-A0A0S2CFS8-F1
#
_cell.length_a   1.000
_cell.length_b   1.000
_cell.length_c   1.000
_cell.angle_alpha   90.00
_cell.angle_beta   90.00
_cell.angle_gamma   90.00
#
_symmetry.space_group_name_H-M   'P 1'
#
loop_
_entity.id
_entity.type
_entity.pdbx_description
1 polymer ?
#
loop_
_entity_poly.entity_id
_entity_poly.type
_entity_poly.pdbx_seq_one_letter_code
_entity_poly.pdbx_strand_id
1 'polypeptide(L)'
;MTNENINPKVKILVGYHKPATLIKNEIFTPIHLGRDLATQASKDGEMSQEDFDWMCKNMIGDNTGENISYLNRYFCELTGIYWAWKNYDKLGNPDYIGFAHYRRLLNFCNISQQQRDDFKEKQISNSIEEINKFLDPNCVYSAIKEYKYIVLHPDPCNPYTHYKNTKNLFIEDYQKCIEFIKKEFLFLSNAVDLYNLGEESYFCNMFVIPKEVFFEYCSILFKIVFYLKDNIMLSGRSSEEARAISFLSEWIFGIYITYLKKKEIDFQRLSLVRILNLEYYQKIVPKFLDPVVLVFSIDNSFLYYFDVCIRSIIFNLNSERNYEIYILNCGLNQKTTKEILKLEQKNIYIKFLNIRELSINYNFFTHNHFKEENYFRFFIPSIFSQYKKILYLDSDIIANCDISQLFDIKMHDKVIAACKEIGMVYHISKYKNNPDDYMIYFNEKIKLKKSNNYFQSGVMLYNIKKCLEINFTQKCFEKLEELKEPPIVDQDVLNAFLEDQVLFLPLKWNCTWFLKTYLTDYRYILPKEILEEYNEAYASSCIFHFNGHVKPWNSFLSPRSELWWHYAKQSIFYERMLYSAMLENGGTGDEIPVFMLKNNEECKIASRSCNRKINIVFVCDHKSVKKMCCKYAICLK
;
A
#
# COMPACT_ATOMS: atom_id res chain seq x y z
N MET A 1 9.09 23.38 -53.57
CA MET A 1 8.47 23.28 -52.23
C MET A 1 8.95 21.96 -51.66
N THR A 2 9.78 22.03 -50.63
CA THR A 2 10.41 20.88 -49.97
C THR A 2 9.35 20.01 -49.32
N ASN A 3 9.35 18.71 -49.62
CA ASN A 3 8.59 17.70 -48.87
C ASN A 3 9.08 17.71 -47.42
N GLU A 4 8.41 18.44 -46.55
CA GLU A 4 8.59 18.29 -45.11
C GLU A 4 8.22 16.84 -44.74
N ASN A 5 9.17 16.14 -44.13
CA ASN A 5 9.03 14.80 -43.60
C ASN A 5 8.02 14.80 -42.45
N ILE A 6 6.72 14.87 -42.75
CA ILE A 6 5.66 14.76 -41.76
C ILE A 6 5.70 13.32 -41.23
N ASN A 7 6.02 13.17 -39.95
CA ASN A 7 5.95 11.87 -39.29
C ASN A 7 4.51 11.32 -39.37
N PRO A 8 4.33 10.01 -39.60
CA PRO A 8 2.99 9.42 -39.63
C PRO A 8 2.29 9.63 -38.28
N LYS A 9 0.96 9.71 -38.28
CA LYS A 9 0.18 9.84 -37.05
C LYS A 9 0.17 8.52 -36.30
N VAL A 10 0.65 8.52 -35.06
CA VAL A 10 0.76 7.32 -34.22
C VAL A 10 0.01 7.54 -32.92
N LYS A 11 -0.73 6.54 -32.46
CA LYS A 11 -1.27 6.49 -31.10
C LYS A 11 -1.04 5.12 -30.49
N ILE A 12 -0.44 5.07 -29.32
CA ILE A 12 -0.31 3.85 -28.52
C ILE A 12 -1.21 3.99 -27.31
N LEU A 13 -2.29 3.19 -27.24
CA LEU A 13 -3.14 3.17 -26.05
C LEU A 13 -2.44 2.42 -24.92
N VAL A 14 -2.50 3.00 -23.73
CA VAL A 14 -1.94 2.39 -22.52
C VAL A 14 -3.08 2.05 -21.58
N GLY A 15 -3.34 0.77 -21.36
CA GLY A 15 -4.46 0.28 -20.57
C GLY A 15 -4.22 0.34 -19.05
N TYR A 16 -5.12 1.01 -18.31
CA TYR A 16 -5.11 1.14 -16.85
C TYR A 16 -6.40 0.58 -16.24
N HIS A 17 -6.33 -0.07 -15.07
CA HIS A 17 -7.49 -0.49 -14.27
C HIS A 17 -7.46 0.06 -12.83
N LYS A 18 -6.38 0.76 -12.46
CA LYS A 18 -6.20 1.45 -11.18
C LYS A 18 -5.24 2.63 -11.37
N PRO A 19 -5.19 3.60 -10.42
CA PRO A 19 -4.18 4.65 -10.46
C PRO A 19 -2.77 4.09 -10.46
N ALA A 20 -1.94 4.62 -11.34
CA ALA A 20 -0.53 4.28 -11.50
C ALA A 20 0.20 5.45 -12.16
N THR A 21 1.53 5.41 -12.24
CA THR A 21 2.30 6.43 -12.95
C THR A 21 1.75 6.64 -14.36
N LEU A 22 1.43 7.90 -14.68
CA LEU A 22 0.71 8.25 -15.90
C LEU A 22 1.67 8.29 -17.10
N ILE A 23 1.48 7.35 -18.03
CA ILE A 23 2.25 7.21 -19.26
C ILE A 23 1.50 7.95 -20.35
N LYS A 24 1.82 9.23 -20.52
CA LYS A 24 1.05 10.14 -21.38
C LYS A 24 1.96 11.13 -22.08
N ASN A 25 1.86 11.16 -23.40
CA ASN A 25 2.42 12.21 -24.25
C ASN A 25 1.64 12.26 -25.58
N GLU A 26 2.21 12.85 -26.62
CA GLU A 26 1.57 12.96 -27.93
C GLU A 26 1.33 11.60 -28.62
N ILE A 27 2.14 10.57 -28.33
CA ILE A 27 1.98 9.21 -28.86
C ILE A 27 1.20 8.32 -27.89
N PHE A 28 1.59 8.31 -26.61
CA PHE A 28 1.00 7.44 -25.59
C PHE A 28 -0.28 8.04 -25.00
N THR A 29 -1.39 7.29 -25.13
CA THR A 29 -2.72 7.72 -24.71
C THR A 29 -3.28 6.79 -23.63
N PRO A 30 -3.32 7.23 -22.36
CA PRO A 30 -3.93 6.45 -21.27
C PRO A 30 -5.42 6.19 -21.49
N ILE A 31 -5.85 4.94 -21.30
CA ILE A 31 -7.26 4.51 -21.32
C ILE A 31 -7.60 3.74 -20.03
N HIS A 32 -8.70 4.13 -19.38
CA HIS A 32 -9.29 3.43 -18.24
C HIS A 32 -10.12 2.25 -18.76
N LEU A 33 -9.64 1.04 -18.51
CA LEU A 33 -10.27 -0.23 -18.86
C LEU A 33 -11.32 -0.61 -17.82
N GLY A 34 -12.49 -1.09 -18.26
CA GLY A 34 -13.58 -1.51 -17.39
C GLY A 34 -14.15 -0.39 -16.53
N ARG A 35 -14.17 0.85 -17.05
CA ARG A 35 -14.64 2.02 -16.30
C ARG A 35 -16.08 1.85 -15.77
N ASP A 36 -16.94 1.11 -16.47
CA ASP A 36 -18.31 0.79 -16.00
C ASP A 36 -18.35 -0.02 -14.70
N LEU A 37 -17.27 -0.75 -14.40
CA LEU A 37 -17.16 -1.67 -13.27
C LEU A 37 -16.13 -1.20 -12.22
N ALA A 38 -15.52 -0.02 -12.41
CA ALA A 38 -14.35 0.41 -11.65
C ALA A 38 -14.59 0.55 -10.14
N THR A 39 -15.78 0.99 -9.74
CA THR A 39 -16.16 1.16 -8.32
C THR A 39 -16.72 -0.12 -7.69
N GLN A 40 -16.88 -1.20 -8.47
CA GLN A 40 -17.30 -2.50 -7.95
C GLN A 40 -16.09 -3.29 -7.45
N ALA A 41 -16.28 -4.06 -6.38
CA ALA A 41 -15.27 -4.97 -5.86
C ALA A 41 -14.70 -5.88 -6.96
N SER A 42 -13.39 -6.02 -6.96
CA SER A 42 -12.61 -6.84 -7.88
C SER A 42 -11.64 -7.74 -7.15
N LYS A 43 -10.93 -8.60 -7.89
CA LYS A 43 -9.78 -9.35 -7.35
C LYS A 43 -8.67 -8.42 -6.81
N ASP A 44 -8.61 -7.20 -7.31
CA ASP A 44 -7.62 -6.17 -6.95
C ASP A 44 -8.15 -5.21 -5.86
N GLY A 45 -9.33 -5.49 -5.30
CA GLY A 45 -10.01 -4.67 -4.28
C GLY A 45 -11.11 -3.76 -4.85
N GLU A 46 -11.54 -2.79 -4.04
CA GLU A 46 -12.49 -1.72 -4.41
C GLU A 46 -11.69 -0.43 -4.66
N MET A 47 -11.96 0.24 -5.78
CA MET A 47 -11.37 1.55 -6.08
C MET A 47 -12.06 2.64 -5.24
N SER A 48 -11.29 3.55 -4.64
CA SER A 48 -11.87 4.69 -3.92
C SER A 48 -12.52 5.69 -4.91
N GLN A 49 -13.47 6.50 -4.43
CA GLN A 49 -14.06 7.55 -5.28
C GLN A 49 -13.00 8.57 -5.74
N GLU A 50 -12.03 8.89 -4.89
CA GLU A 50 -10.93 9.81 -5.21
C GLU A 50 -10.06 9.28 -6.35
N ASP A 51 -9.71 7.99 -6.30
CA ASP A 51 -8.95 7.30 -7.34
C ASP A 51 -9.72 7.24 -8.66
N PHE A 52 -11.03 6.95 -8.59
CA PHE A 52 -11.90 6.93 -9.76
C PHE A 52 -11.98 8.30 -10.43
N ASP A 53 -12.17 9.36 -9.65
CA ASP A 53 -12.22 10.74 -10.14
C ASP A 53 -10.89 11.16 -10.78
N TRP A 54 -9.76 10.78 -10.15
CA TRP A 54 -8.42 11.01 -10.71
C TRP A 54 -8.26 10.30 -12.05
N MET A 55 -8.67 9.03 -12.17
CA MET A 55 -8.61 8.31 -13.44
C MET A 55 -9.51 8.98 -14.49
N CYS A 56 -10.74 9.35 -14.14
CA CYS A 56 -11.64 10.06 -15.06
C CYS A 56 -11.04 11.37 -15.59
N LYS A 57 -10.31 12.11 -14.76
CA LYS A 57 -9.65 13.36 -15.14
C LYS A 57 -8.43 13.16 -16.06
N ASN A 58 -7.68 12.06 -15.90
CA ASN A 58 -6.36 11.93 -16.52
C ASN A 58 -6.32 11.05 -17.78
N MET A 59 -7.31 10.18 -17.96
CA MET A 59 -7.35 9.19 -19.04
C MET A 59 -8.74 9.11 -19.72
N ILE A 60 -8.76 8.70 -20.99
CA ILE A 60 -10.03 8.43 -21.68
C ILE A 60 -10.69 7.18 -21.09
N GLY A 61 -12.02 7.10 -21.19
CA GLY A 61 -12.78 5.96 -20.70
C GLY A 61 -13.14 5.01 -21.84
N ASP A 62 -12.92 3.72 -21.61
CA ASP A 62 -13.38 2.68 -22.53
C ASP A 62 -14.91 2.50 -22.52
N ASN A 63 -15.66 3.29 -21.74
CA ASN A 63 -17.12 3.23 -21.61
C ASN A 63 -17.86 4.36 -22.36
N THR A 64 -17.23 4.96 -23.36
CA THR A 64 -17.82 6.04 -24.16
C THR A 64 -18.03 5.60 -25.61
N GLY A 65 -19.06 6.13 -26.29
CA GLY A 65 -19.40 5.69 -27.66
C GLY A 65 -19.78 4.20 -27.74
N GLU A 66 -19.50 3.55 -28.87
CA GLU A 66 -19.69 2.09 -28.98
C GLU A 66 -18.59 1.38 -28.18
N ASN A 67 -19.00 0.56 -27.21
CA ASN A 67 -18.07 -0.01 -26.24
C ASN A 67 -18.57 -1.32 -25.60
N ILE A 68 -17.66 -1.98 -24.88
CA ILE A 68 -17.90 -3.20 -24.10
C ILE A 68 -17.28 -3.13 -22.70
N SER A 69 -17.21 -1.93 -22.10
CA SER A 69 -16.55 -1.71 -20.80
C SER A 69 -17.14 -2.60 -19.70
N TYR A 70 -18.47 -2.76 -19.68
CA TYR A 70 -19.20 -3.68 -18.81
C TYR A 70 -18.81 -5.17 -18.93
N LEU A 71 -18.06 -5.57 -19.95
CA LEU A 71 -17.54 -6.94 -20.12
C LEU A 71 -16.09 -7.11 -19.64
N ASN A 72 -15.47 -6.08 -19.06
CA ASN A 72 -14.05 -6.09 -18.70
C ASN A 72 -13.64 -7.24 -17.77
N ARG A 73 -14.52 -7.72 -16.88
CA ARG A 73 -14.24 -8.88 -16.02
C ARG A 73 -13.92 -10.16 -16.80
N TYR A 74 -14.38 -10.26 -18.04
CA TYR A 74 -14.12 -11.41 -18.93
C TYR A 74 -13.13 -11.06 -20.05
N PHE A 75 -13.17 -9.83 -20.57
CA PHE A 75 -12.43 -9.37 -21.75
C PHE A 75 -11.13 -8.63 -21.42
N CYS A 76 -10.95 -8.16 -20.18
CA CYS A 76 -9.80 -7.40 -19.71
C CYS A 76 -9.38 -6.30 -20.70
N GLU A 77 -8.12 -6.28 -21.13
CA GLU A 77 -7.53 -5.31 -22.04
C GLU A 77 -8.23 -5.21 -23.39
N LEU A 78 -8.96 -6.25 -23.83
CA LEU A 78 -9.73 -6.22 -25.07
C LEU A 78 -10.80 -5.13 -25.07
N THR A 79 -11.29 -4.72 -23.90
CA THR A 79 -12.26 -3.61 -23.80
C THR A 79 -11.70 -2.30 -24.34
N GLY A 80 -10.42 -2.00 -24.05
CA GLY A 80 -9.72 -0.85 -24.61
C GLY A 80 -9.40 -1.00 -26.09
N ILE A 81 -9.02 -2.20 -26.53
CA ILE A 81 -8.78 -2.50 -27.96
C ILE A 81 -10.07 -2.35 -28.76
N TYR A 82 -11.20 -2.85 -28.25
CA TYR A 82 -12.52 -2.69 -28.88
C TYR A 82 -12.93 -1.23 -28.98
N TRP A 83 -12.75 -0.49 -27.88
CA TRP A 83 -13.05 0.93 -27.85
C TRP A 83 -12.25 1.69 -28.91
N ALA A 84 -10.95 1.40 -29.03
CA ALA A 84 -10.10 2.00 -30.05
C ALA A 84 -10.56 1.66 -31.48
N TRP A 85 -10.99 0.41 -31.73
CA TRP A 85 -11.52 -0.01 -33.03
C TRP A 85 -12.81 0.74 -33.40
N LYS A 86 -13.75 0.84 -32.47
CA LYS A 86 -15.07 1.43 -32.72
C LYS A 86 -15.12 2.95 -32.64
N ASN A 87 -14.11 3.57 -32.03
CA ASN A 87 -14.03 5.01 -31.80
C ASN A 87 -12.72 5.58 -32.38
N TYR A 88 -12.21 4.98 -33.46
CA TYR A 88 -10.91 5.29 -34.04
C TYR A 88 -10.76 6.76 -34.50
N ASP A 89 -11.87 7.37 -34.91
CA ASP A 89 -11.97 8.79 -35.26
C ASP A 89 -11.67 9.70 -34.06
N LYS A 90 -12.10 9.32 -32.86
CA LYS A 90 -11.83 10.06 -31.61
C LYS A 90 -10.35 10.05 -31.21
N LEU A 91 -9.56 9.12 -31.77
CA LEU A 91 -8.12 9.07 -31.62
C LEU A 91 -7.37 9.96 -32.64
N GLY A 92 -8.10 10.70 -33.47
CA GLY A 92 -7.52 11.56 -34.51
C GLY A 92 -7.15 10.82 -35.79
N ASN A 93 -7.74 9.63 -36.01
CA ASN A 93 -7.47 8.77 -37.16
C ASN A 93 -5.97 8.50 -37.39
N PRO A 94 -5.27 7.87 -36.44
CA PRO A 94 -3.85 7.62 -36.60
C PRO A 94 -3.57 6.61 -37.74
N ASP A 95 -2.44 6.79 -38.42
CA ASP A 95 -1.95 5.87 -39.46
C ASP A 95 -1.47 4.55 -38.83
N TYR A 96 -0.92 4.64 -37.62
CA TYR A 96 -0.48 3.51 -36.80
C TYR A 96 -1.14 3.53 -35.43
N ILE A 97 -1.59 2.37 -34.98
CA ILE A 97 -2.12 2.19 -33.64
C ILE A 97 -1.36 1.11 -32.90
N GLY A 98 -1.15 1.35 -31.62
CA GLY A 98 -0.57 0.38 -30.70
C GLY A 98 -1.37 0.19 -29.43
N PHE A 99 -1.06 -0.88 -28.73
CA PHE A 99 -1.60 -1.17 -27.41
C PHE A 99 -0.47 -1.65 -26.48
N ALA A 100 -0.46 -1.10 -25.26
CA ALA A 100 0.47 -1.45 -24.19
C ALA A 100 -0.27 -1.50 -22.85
N HIS A 101 0.34 -2.14 -21.86
CA HIS A 101 -0.19 -2.12 -20.49
C HIS A 101 0.48 -1.00 -19.70
N TYR A 102 -0.20 -0.46 -18.69
CA TYR A 102 0.41 0.55 -17.81
C TYR A 102 1.69 0.09 -17.09
N ARG A 103 1.96 -1.23 -17.06
CA ARG A 103 3.14 -1.83 -16.44
C ARG A 103 4.11 -2.53 -17.38
N ARG A 104 3.78 -2.59 -18.67
CA ARG A 104 4.53 -3.35 -19.69
C ARG A 104 4.55 -2.54 -20.97
N LEU A 105 5.75 -2.07 -21.33
CA LEU A 105 6.00 -1.25 -22.51
C LEU A 105 6.90 -1.99 -23.51
N LEU A 106 6.75 -1.67 -24.79
CA LEU A 106 7.68 -2.11 -25.83
C LEU A 106 8.96 -1.27 -25.75
N ASN A 107 10.12 -1.90 -25.81
CA ASN A 107 11.40 -1.21 -25.78
C ASN A 107 11.78 -0.65 -27.15
N PHE A 108 11.48 0.63 -27.41
CA PHE A 108 11.87 1.32 -28.63
C PHE A 108 13.33 1.84 -28.62
N CYS A 109 14.06 1.65 -27.53
CA CYS A 109 15.44 2.11 -27.42
C CYS A 109 16.41 1.11 -28.06
N ASN A 110 17.41 1.63 -28.79
CA ASN A 110 18.51 0.86 -29.38
C ASN A 110 18.06 -0.39 -30.15
N ILE A 111 17.01 -0.27 -30.98
CA ILE A 111 16.37 -1.41 -31.68
C ILE A 111 17.40 -2.23 -32.47
N SER A 112 18.31 -1.57 -33.19
CA SER A 112 19.37 -2.22 -33.98
C SER A 112 20.39 -3.00 -33.15
N GLN A 113 20.45 -2.79 -31.83
CA GLN A 113 21.34 -3.50 -30.92
C GLN A 113 20.64 -4.61 -30.13
N GLN A 114 19.30 -4.73 -30.20
CA GLN A 114 18.57 -5.80 -29.51
C GLN A 114 18.88 -7.15 -30.18
N GLN A 115 19.84 -7.91 -29.64
CA GLN A 115 20.18 -9.25 -30.11
C GLN A 115 19.28 -10.32 -29.46
N ARG A 116 19.32 -11.56 -29.97
CA ARG A 116 18.51 -12.69 -29.45
C ARG A 116 18.67 -12.97 -27.95
N ASP A 117 19.80 -12.62 -27.35
CA ASP A 117 20.03 -12.76 -25.90
C ASP A 117 19.53 -11.57 -25.04
N ASP A 118 19.15 -10.44 -25.68
CA ASP A 118 18.63 -9.22 -25.02
C ASP A 118 17.10 -9.20 -24.86
N PHE A 119 16.40 -10.27 -25.25
CA PHE A 119 14.94 -10.36 -25.06
C PHE A 119 14.52 -10.70 -23.63
N LYS A 120 15.46 -10.71 -22.67
CA LYS A 120 15.12 -10.73 -21.24
C LYS A 120 14.33 -9.47 -20.88
N GLU A 121 13.25 -9.67 -20.13
CA GLU A 121 12.47 -8.58 -19.57
C GLU A 121 13.38 -7.59 -18.82
N LYS A 122 13.37 -6.33 -19.24
CA LYS A 122 14.06 -5.25 -18.51
C LYS A 122 13.13 -4.71 -17.44
N GLN A 123 13.56 -4.79 -16.19
CA GLN A 123 12.83 -4.23 -15.06
C GLN A 123 13.36 -2.84 -14.72
N ILE A 124 12.44 -1.89 -14.52
CA ILE A 124 12.76 -0.50 -14.14
C ILE A 124 11.89 -0.04 -12.97
N SER A 125 12.33 0.99 -12.25
CA SER A 125 11.54 1.61 -11.19
C SER A 125 10.34 2.39 -11.76
N ASN A 126 9.41 2.76 -10.88
CA ASN A 126 8.27 3.63 -11.23
C ASN A 126 8.67 5.12 -11.36
N SER A 127 9.96 5.46 -11.27
CA SER A 127 10.41 6.85 -11.33
C SER A 127 10.13 7.46 -12.71
N ILE A 128 9.64 8.70 -12.71
CA ILE A 128 9.30 9.39 -13.97
C ILE A 128 10.52 9.57 -14.87
N GLU A 129 11.70 9.77 -14.29
CA GLU A 129 12.96 9.93 -15.00
C GLU A 129 13.38 8.65 -15.71
N GLU A 130 13.24 7.47 -15.09
CA GLU A 130 13.53 6.21 -15.75
C GLU A 130 12.50 5.86 -16.81
N ILE A 131 11.21 6.02 -16.50
CA ILE A 131 10.12 5.74 -17.45
C ILE A 131 10.26 6.62 -18.70
N ASN A 132 10.53 7.91 -18.55
CA ASN A 132 10.65 8.85 -19.68
C ASN A 132 11.73 8.45 -20.69
N LYS A 133 12.79 7.72 -20.26
CA LYS A 133 13.82 7.19 -21.19
C LYS A 133 13.23 6.24 -22.23
N PHE A 134 12.11 5.59 -21.94
CA PHE A 134 11.44 4.63 -22.82
C PHE A 134 10.20 5.20 -23.52
N LEU A 135 9.84 6.45 -23.23
CA LEU A 135 8.66 7.12 -23.80
C LEU A 135 9.02 8.14 -24.88
N ASP A 136 10.28 8.22 -25.31
CA ASP A 136 10.73 9.16 -26.33
C ASP A 136 9.97 8.95 -27.67
N PRO A 137 9.16 9.93 -28.10
CA PRO A 137 8.43 9.87 -29.35
C PRO A 137 9.32 9.63 -30.58
N ASN A 138 10.55 10.14 -30.58
CA ASN A 138 11.47 10.00 -31.70
C ASN A 138 11.95 8.55 -31.90
N CYS A 139 12.08 7.79 -30.81
CA CYS A 139 12.38 6.37 -30.88
C CYS A 139 11.23 5.61 -31.56
N VAL A 140 9.98 5.92 -31.22
CA VAL A 140 8.80 5.32 -31.86
C VAL A 140 8.73 5.70 -33.34
N TYR A 141 8.93 6.98 -33.68
CA TYR A 141 8.91 7.44 -35.08
C TYR A 141 10.02 6.82 -35.93
N SER A 142 11.22 6.64 -35.37
CA SER A 142 12.31 5.96 -36.05
C SER A 142 11.96 4.49 -36.30
N ALA A 143 11.43 3.81 -35.28
CA ALA A 143 11.06 2.40 -35.36
C ALA A 143 10.02 2.13 -36.45
N ILE A 144 8.96 2.93 -36.53
CA ILE A 144 7.90 2.70 -37.53
C ILE A 144 8.31 3.07 -38.96
N LYS A 145 9.28 3.99 -39.12
CA LYS A 145 9.84 4.34 -40.44
C LYS A 145 10.70 3.22 -40.99
N GLU A 146 11.43 2.54 -40.11
CA GLU A 146 12.27 1.40 -40.46
C GLU A 146 11.45 0.11 -40.57
N TYR A 147 10.48 -0.09 -39.66
CA TYR A 147 9.71 -1.32 -39.53
C TYR A 147 8.21 -1.04 -39.54
N LYS A 148 7.52 -1.52 -40.58
CA LYS A 148 6.07 -1.31 -40.74
C LYS A 148 5.23 -2.06 -39.69
N TYR A 149 5.71 -3.17 -39.13
CA TYR A 149 4.96 -3.99 -38.19
C TYR A 149 5.79 -4.30 -36.96
N ILE A 150 5.32 -3.87 -35.79
CA ILE A 150 6.05 -4.03 -34.52
C ILE A 150 5.20 -4.83 -33.54
N VAL A 151 5.79 -5.85 -32.94
CA VAL A 151 5.16 -6.70 -31.92
C VAL A 151 6.11 -6.95 -30.75
N LEU A 152 5.55 -7.38 -29.62
CA LEU A 152 6.36 -7.91 -28.53
C LEU A 152 7.08 -9.19 -28.99
N HIS A 153 8.33 -9.36 -28.56
CA HIS A 153 9.05 -10.61 -28.78
C HIS A 153 8.29 -11.81 -28.19
N PRO A 154 8.10 -12.92 -28.95
CA PRO A 154 7.36 -14.07 -28.46
C PRO A 154 8.16 -14.86 -27.40
N ASP A 155 7.43 -15.56 -26.54
CA ASP A 155 8.02 -16.51 -25.61
C ASP A 155 8.37 -17.81 -26.36
N PRO A 156 9.54 -18.44 -26.05
CA PRO A 156 9.99 -19.66 -26.71
C PRO A 156 9.27 -20.89 -26.14
N CYS A 157 7.96 -20.98 -26.33
CA CYS A 157 7.14 -22.11 -25.92
C CYS A 157 6.08 -22.48 -26.97
N ASN A 158 5.80 -23.79 -27.08
CA ASN A 158 4.76 -24.30 -27.96
C ASN A 158 3.36 -23.82 -27.51
N PRO A 159 2.58 -23.14 -28.37
CA PRO A 159 1.30 -22.54 -27.96
C PRO A 159 0.27 -23.54 -27.45
N TYR A 160 0.11 -24.69 -28.12
CA TYR A 160 -0.89 -25.68 -27.74
C TYR A 160 -0.58 -26.32 -26.38
N THR A 161 0.67 -26.73 -26.20
CA THR A 161 1.16 -27.35 -24.97
C THR A 161 1.14 -26.35 -23.81
N HIS A 162 1.50 -25.09 -24.06
CA HIS A 162 1.40 -24.02 -23.08
C HIS A 162 -0.04 -23.83 -22.60
N TYR A 163 -1.02 -23.68 -23.52
CA TYR A 163 -2.42 -23.50 -23.14
C TYR A 163 -2.93 -24.70 -22.33
N LYS A 164 -2.66 -25.93 -22.81
CA LYS A 164 -3.10 -27.17 -22.17
C LYS A 164 -2.58 -27.34 -20.74
N ASN A 165 -1.35 -26.90 -20.48
CA ASN A 165 -0.67 -27.13 -19.20
C ASN A 165 -0.74 -25.92 -18.26
N THR A 166 -1.29 -24.78 -18.71
CA THR A 166 -1.41 -23.59 -17.86
C THR A 166 -2.53 -23.78 -16.86
N LYS A 167 -2.21 -23.60 -15.57
CA LYS A 167 -3.19 -23.64 -14.49
C LYS A 167 -4.31 -22.63 -14.75
N ASN A 168 -5.55 -23.00 -14.45
CA ASN A 168 -6.76 -22.16 -14.62
C ASN A 168 -7.17 -21.91 -16.09
N LEU A 169 -6.52 -22.57 -17.07
CA LEU A 169 -6.99 -22.64 -18.46
C LEU A 169 -7.54 -24.04 -18.77
N PHE A 170 -8.61 -24.09 -19.56
CA PHE A 170 -9.28 -25.33 -19.95
C PHE A 170 -9.12 -25.55 -21.45
N ILE A 171 -8.45 -26.64 -21.84
CA ILE A 171 -8.10 -26.90 -23.24
C ILE A 171 -9.33 -26.96 -24.17
N GLU A 172 -10.48 -27.36 -23.63
CA GLU A 172 -11.76 -27.41 -24.33
C GLU A 172 -12.20 -26.03 -24.83
N ASP A 173 -11.86 -24.96 -24.10
CA ASP A 173 -12.14 -23.59 -24.52
C ASP A 173 -11.33 -23.22 -25.76
N TYR A 174 -10.07 -23.64 -25.80
CA TYR A 174 -9.19 -23.39 -26.95
C TYR A 174 -9.56 -24.25 -28.15
N GLN A 175 -9.99 -25.49 -27.93
CA GLN A 175 -10.51 -26.36 -28.99
C GLN A 175 -11.75 -25.74 -29.66
N LYS A 176 -12.70 -25.23 -28.88
CA LYS A 176 -13.87 -24.49 -29.42
C LYS A 176 -13.46 -23.25 -30.22
N CYS A 177 -12.41 -22.54 -29.78
CA CYS A 177 -11.84 -21.42 -30.52
C CYS A 177 -11.28 -21.88 -31.88
N ILE A 178 -10.47 -22.93 -31.90
CA ILE A 178 -9.88 -23.51 -33.11
C ILE A 178 -10.97 -23.98 -34.09
N GLU A 179 -11.96 -24.70 -33.60
CA GLU A 179 -13.08 -25.21 -34.42
C GLU A 179 -13.84 -24.05 -35.07
N PHE A 180 -14.15 -23.00 -34.31
CA PHE A 180 -14.82 -21.82 -34.85
C PHE A 180 -13.96 -21.10 -35.89
N ILE A 181 -12.66 -20.91 -35.62
CA ILE A 181 -11.75 -20.28 -36.57
C ILE A 181 -11.69 -21.07 -37.88
N LYS A 182 -11.49 -22.39 -37.82
CA LYS A 182 -11.40 -23.24 -39.02
C LYS A 182 -12.69 -23.27 -39.83
N LYS A 183 -13.84 -23.11 -39.18
CA LYS A 183 -15.15 -23.04 -39.81
C LYS A 183 -15.44 -21.68 -40.46
N GLU A 184 -15.25 -20.59 -39.73
CA GLU A 184 -15.68 -19.25 -40.14
C GLU A 184 -14.60 -18.46 -40.90
N PHE A 185 -13.33 -18.80 -40.67
CA PHE A 185 -12.17 -18.13 -41.25
C PHE A 185 -11.25 -19.16 -41.91
N LEU A 186 -11.75 -19.81 -42.97
CA LEU A 186 -11.04 -20.89 -43.66
C LEU A 186 -9.62 -20.49 -44.09
N PHE A 187 -9.40 -19.21 -44.42
CA PHE A 187 -8.09 -18.68 -44.77
C PHE A 187 -7.07 -18.68 -43.61
N LEU A 188 -7.52 -18.78 -42.35
CA LEU A 188 -6.67 -18.93 -41.17
C LEU A 188 -6.38 -20.39 -40.83
N SER A 189 -7.07 -21.37 -41.43
CA SER A 189 -6.94 -22.78 -41.03
C SER A 189 -5.51 -23.30 -41.05
N ASN A 190 -4.73 -22.96 -42.09
CA ASN A 190 -3.32 -23.34 -42.16
C ASN A 190 -2.49 -22.65 -41.06
N ALA A 191 -2.76 -21.38 -40.76
CA ALA A 191 -2.08 -20.65 -39.70
C ALA A 191 -2.38 -21.21 -38.31
N VAL A 192 -3.61 -21.71 -38.08
CA VAL A 192 -3.98 -22.40 -36.84
C VAL A 192 -3.11 -23.64 -36.63
N ASP A 193 -2.94 -24.46 -37.66
CA ASP A 193 -2.14 -25.69 -37.57
C ASP A 193 -0.66 -25.36 -37.34
N LEU A 194 -0.12 -24.41 -38.10
CA LEU A 194 1.27 -24.00 -37.98
C LEU A 194 1.59 -23.35 -36.64
N TYR A 195 0.69 -22.51 -36.12
CA TYR A 195 0.90 -21.88 -34.82
C TYR A 195 0.94 -22.93 -33.71
N ASN A 196 0.02 -23.89 -33.73
CA ASN A 196 -0.04 -24.95 -32.71
C ASN A 196 1.11 -25.97 -32.81
N LEU A 197 1.72 -26.12 -33.98
CA LEU A 197 2.95 -26.91 -34.17
C LEU A 197 4.24 -26.11 -33.93
N GLY A 198 4.15 -24.79 -33.79
CA GLY A 198 5.29 -23.89 -33.62
C GLY A 198 5.89 -23.91 -32.22
N GLU A 199 6.92 -23.10 -32.04
CA GLU A 199 7.70 -22.99 -30.79
C GLU A 199 7.66 -21.58 -30.18
N GLU A 200 6.86 -20.68 -30.75
CA GLU A 200 6.76 -19.27 -30.34
C GLU A 200 5.32 -18.93 -29.96
N SER A 201 5.12 -18.37 -28.76
CA SER A 201 3.82 -17.89 -28.27
C SER A 201 3.82 -16.37 -28.08
N TYR A 202 2.76 -15.70 -28.55
CA TYR A 202 2.63 -14.23 -28.45
C TYR A 202 1.70 -13.86 -27.31
N PHE A 203 2.24 -13.32 -26.23
CA PHE A 203 1.47 -12.94 -25.04
C PHE A 203 1.24 -11.42 -24.93
N CYS A 204 0.36 -11.03 -24.01
CA CYS A 204 0.04 -9.65 -23.63
C CYS A 204 -0.70 -8.78 -24.68
N ASN A 205 -0.98 -9.24 -25.90
CA ASN A 205 -1.65 -8.44 -26.95
C ASN A 205 -1.00 -7.06 -27.18
N MET A 206 0.33 -6.98 -27.17
CA MET A 206 1.08 -5.74 -27.36
C MET A 206 1.65 -5.62 -28.76
N PHE A 207 1.36 -4.50 -29.43
CA PHE A 207 1.73 -4.26 -30.82
C PHE A 207 1.77 -2.76 -31.15
N VAL A 208 2.40 -2.41 -32.27
CA VAL A 208 2.21 -1.16 -33.03
C VAL A 208 2.11 -1.53 -34.50
N ILE A 209 0.92 -1.37 -35.08
CA ILE A 209 0.60 -1.84 -36.44
C ILE A 209 -0.17 -0.78 -37.24
N PRO A 210 -0.14 -0.84 -38.58
CA PRO A 210 -0.89 0.05 -39.44
C PRO A 210 -2.41 -0.11 -39.26
N LYS A 211 -3.15 0.97 -39.51
CA LYS A 211 -4.61 1.02 -39.42
C LYS A 211 -5.29 -0.14 -40.15
N GLU A 212 -4.88 -0.45 -41.38
CA GLU A 212 -5.52 -1.49 -42.19
C GLU A 212 -5.43 -2.87 -41.54
N VAL A 213 -4.27 -3.20 -40.97
CA VAL A 213 -4.04 -4.48 -40.28
C VAL A 213 -4.78 -4.53 -38.94
N PHE A 214 -4.81 -3.41 -38.21
CA PHE A 214 -5.58 -3.33 -36.97
C PHE A 214 -7.08 -3.55 -37.20
N PHE A 215 -7.66 -2.97 -38.26
CA PHE A 215 -9.08 -3.13 -38.58
C PHE A 215 -9.42 -4.56 -39.01
N GLU A 216 -8.57 -5.18 -39.84
CA GLU A 216 -8.72 -6.59 -40.21
C GLU A 216 -8.64 -7.47 -38.95
N TYR A 217 -7.60 -7.30 -38.14
CA TYR A 217 -7.41 -8.05 -36.90
C TYR A 217 -8.60 -7.93 -35.96
N CYS A 218 -9.07 -6.71 -35.68
CA CYS A 218 -10.21 -6.50 -34.78
C CYS A 218 -11.50 -7.13 -35.32
N SER A 219 -11.72 -7.10 -36.64
CA SER A 219 -12.91 -7.73 -37.25
C SER A 219 -12.93 -9.25 -37.03
N ILE A 220 -11.75 -9.89 -37.08
CA ILE A 220 -11.58 -11.32 -36.82
C ILE A 220 -11.67 -11.59 -35.31
N LEU A 221 -10.85 -10.91 -34.52
CA LEU A 221 -10.76 -11.09 -33.08
C LEU A 221 -12.13 -11.00 -32.41
N PHE A 222 -12.86 -9.90 -32.63
CA PHE A 222 -14.12 -9.67 -31.93
C PHE A 222 -15.25 -10.59 -32.39
N LYS A 223 -15.25 -11.03 -33.66
CA LYS A 223 -16.18 -12.08 -34.09
C LYS A 223 -15.90 -13.40 -33.34
N ILE A 224 -14.63 -13.76 -33.12
CA ILE A 224 -14.26 -14.96 -32.37
C ILE A 224 -14.58 -14.81 -30.88
N VAL A 225 -14.12 -13.75 -30.21
CA VAL A 225 -14.28 -13.63 -28.75
C VAL A 225 -15.74 -13.45 -28.33
N PHE A 226 -16.61 -12.85 -29.16
CA PHE A 226 -18.05 -12.81 -28.89
C PHE A 226 -18.70 -14.18 -29.07
N TYR A 227 -18.33 -14.94 -30.10
CA TYR A 227 -18.78 -16.34 -30.22
C TYR A 227 -18.37 -17.16 -28.98
N LEU A 228 -17.11 -17.05 -28.56
CA LEU A 228 -16.59 -17.76 -27.40
C LEU A 228 -17.32 -17.40 -26.11
N LYS A 229 -17.64 -16.11 -25.92
CA LYS A 229 -18.42 -15.63 -24.76
C LYS A 229 -19.75 -16.35 -24.60
N ASP A 230 -20.41 -16.68 -25.70
CA ASP A 230 -21.73 -17.29 -25.68
C ASP A 230 -21.65 -18.84 -25.73
N ASN A 231 -20.49 -19.41 -26.04
CA ASN A 231 -20.30 -20.86 -26.26
C ASN A 231 -19.34 -21.55 -25.26
N ILE A 232 -18.70 -20.79 -24.37
CA ILE A 232 -17.92 -21.31 -23.26
C ILE A 232 -18.70 -21.19 -21.95
N MET A 233 -18.68 -22.25 -21.14
CA MET A 233 -19.29 -22.26 -19.81
C MET A 233 -18.40 -21.54 -18.81
N LEU A 234 -18.67 -20.25 -18.58
CA LEU A 234 -17.97 -19.43 -17.57
C LEU A 234 -18.65 -19.46 -16.19
N SER A 235 -19.88 -19.95 -16.10
CA SER A 235 -20.58 -20.09 -14.82
C SER A 235 -19.87 -21.11 -13.91
N GLY A 236 -19.75 -20.79 -12.63
CA GLY A 236 -19.05 -21.63 -11.64
C GLY A 236 -17.52 -21.54 -11.66
N ARG A 237 -16.94 -20.77 -12.59
CA ARG A 237 -15.50 -20.48 -12.63
C ARG A 237 -15.10 -19.43 -11.59
N SER A 238 -13.88 -19.52 -11.09
CA SER A 238 -13.24 -18.47 -10.28
C SER A 238 -13.07 -17.16 -11.08
N SER A 239 -12.74 -16.07 -10.37
CA SER A 239 -12.51 -14.76 -11.00
C SER A 239 -11.33 -14.74 -11.99
N GLU A 240 -10.37 -15.66 -11.84
CA GLU A 240 -9.27 -15.81 -12.79
C GLU A 240 -9.68 -16.62 -14.01
N GLU A 241 -10.34 -17.76 -13.80
CA GLU A 241 -10.83 -18.65 -14.87
C GLU A 241 -11.92 -18.00 -15.73
N ALA A 242 -12.68 -17.05 -15.18
CA ALA A 242 -13.65 -16.24 -15.93
C ALA A 242 -12.98 -15.38 -17.02
N ARG A 243 -11.66 -15.16 -16.96
CA ARG A 243 -10.89 -14.38 -17.94
C ARG A 243 -10.39 -15.23 -19.11
N ALA A 244 -10.86 -16.47 -19.24
CA ALA A 244 -10.47 -17.38 -20.32
C ALA A 244 -10.56 -16.75 -21.72
N ILE A 245 -11.58 -15.94 -21.99
CA ILE A 245 -11.73 -15.24 -23.28
C ILE A 245 -10.57 -14.26 -23.51
N SER A 246 -10.21 -13.48 -22.49
CA SER A 246 -9.05 -12.59 -22.56
C SER A 246 -7.76 -13.37 -22.80
N PHE A 247 -7.57 -14.51 -22.14
CA PHE A 247 -6.38 -15.33 -22.38
C PHE A 247 -6.35 -15.88 -23.80
N LEU A 248 -7.47 -16.43 -24.30
CA LEU A 248 -7.58 -16.94 -25.67
C LEU A 248 -7.24 -15.90 -26.74
N SER A 249 -7.47 -14.62 -26.47
CA SER A 249 -7.12 -13.56 -27.42
C SER A 249 -5.62 -13.49 -27.75
N GLU A 250 -4.76 -13.89 -26.82
CA GLU A 250 -3.30 -13.96 -27.03
C GLU A 250 -2.96 -15.07 -28.05
N TRP A 251 -3.65 -16.21 -28.00
CA TRP A 251 -3.53 -17.27 -29.00
C TRP A 251 -4.14 -16.87 -30.34
N ILE A 252 -5.29 -16.18 -30.34
CA ILE A 252 -5.90 -15.65 -31.58
C ILE A 252 -4.94 -14.66 -32.25
N PHE A 253 -4.26 -13.82 -31.46
CA PHE A 253 -3.23 -12.91 -31.97
C PHE A 253 -2.07 -13.69 -32.59
N GLY A 254 -1.53 -14.70 -31.91
CA GLY A 254 -0.45 -15.54 -32.45
C GLY A 254 -0.82 -16.28 -33.75
N ILE A 255 -2.07 -16.75 -33.87
CA ILE A 255 -2.60 -17.35 -35.11
C ILE A 255 -2.63 -16.30 -36.23
N TYR A 256 -3.12 -15.08 -35.95
CA TYR A 256 -3.17 -14.00 -36.94
C TYR A 256 -1.76 -13.55 -37.37
N ILE A 257 -0.81 -13.45 -36.44
CA ILE A 257 0.60 -13.18 -36.77
C ILE A 257 1.18 -14.29 -37.66
N THR A 258 0.89 -15.55 -37.36
CA THR A 258 1.33 -16.70 -38.17
C THR A 258 0.76 -16.62 -39.59
N TYR A 259 -0.49 -16.20 -39.74
CA TYR A 259 -1.12 -15.95 -41.04
C TYR A 259 -0.42 -14.82 -41.81
N LEU A 260 -0.11 -13.70 -41.15
CA LEU A 260 0.59 -12.58 -41.79
C LEU A 260 2.02 -12.94 -42.19
N LYS A 261 2.75 -13.70 -41.38
CA LYS A 261 4.08 -14.23 -41.75
C LYS A 261 4.03 -15.09 -43.02
N LYS A 262 2.95 -15.83 -43.25
CA LYS A 262 2.74 -16.60 -44.49
C LYS A 262 2.45 -15.72 -45.71
N LYS A 263 2.07 -14.46 -45.50
CA LYS A 263 2.01 -13.44 -46.55
C LYS A 263 3.33 -12.66 -46.70
N GLU A 264 4.43 -13.20 -46.18
CA GLU A 264 5.76 -12.57 -46.24
C GLU A 264 5.83 -11.21 -45.55
N ILE A 265 4.96 -10.98 -44.56
CA ILE A 265 5.04 -9.80 -43.70
C ILE A 265 6.09 -10.04 -42.63
N ASP A 266 7.12 -9.19 -42.62
CA ASP A 266 8.15 -9.18 -41.59
C ASP A 266 7.74 -8.32 -40.38
N PHE A 267 8.07 -8.81 -39.19
CA PHE A 267 7.70 -8.18 -37.93
C PHE A 267 8.96 -7.87 -37.13
N GLN A 268 9.13 -6.60 -36.79
CA GLN A 268 10.11 -6.21 -35.79
C GLN A 268 9.62 -6.62 -34.41
N ARG A 269 10.44 -7.41 -33.72
CA ARG A 269 10.19 -7.90 -32.37
C ARG A 269 10.95 -7.02 -31.39
N LEU A 270 10.25 -6.48 -30.40
CA LEU A 270 10.88 -5.66 -29.35
C LEU A 270 10.85 -6.35 -28.00
N SER A 271 11.87 -6.11 -27.18
CA SER A 271 11.92 -6.58 -25.80
C SER A 271 10.90 -5.87 -24.90
N LEU A 272 10.58 -6.51 -23.78
CA LEU A 272 9.65 -6.00 -22.78
C LEU A 272 10.37 -5.11 -21.76
N VAL A 273 9.81 -3.94 -21.48
CA VAL A 273 10.13 -3.14 -20.29
C VAL A 273 9.00 -3.30 -19.28
N ARG A 274 9.31 -3.87 -18.12
CA ARG A 274 8.38 -3.96 -16.98
C ARG A 274 8.68 -2.86 -15.97
N ILE A 275 7.66 -2.08 -15.65
CA ILE A 275 7.73 -1.08 -14.60
C ILE A 275 7.32 -1.74 -13.28
N LEU A 276 8.21 -1.70 -12.28
CA LEU A 276 7.97 -2.20 -10.94
C LEU A 276 7.32 -1.12 -10.04
N ASN A 277 6.64 -1.54 -8.98
CA ASN A 277 6.15 -0.66 -7.90
C ASN A 277 5.19 0.45 -8.36
N LEU A 278 4.22 0.13 -9.21
CA LEU A 278 3.35 1.12 -9.86
C LEU A 278 2.26 1.74 -8.98
N GLU A 279 2.30 1.60 -7.66
CA GLU A 279 1.37 2.34 -6.81
C GLU A 279 1.68 3.83 -6.88
N TYR A 280 0.77 4.53 -7.54
CA TYR A 280 0.70 5.98 -7.55
C TYR A 280 0.37 6.44 -6.13
N TYR A 281 1.39 6.86 -5.37
CA TYR A 281 1.15 7.75 -4.26
C TYR A 281 0.76 9.09 -4.85
N GLN A 282 -0.55 9.29 -5.06
CA GLN A 282 -1.08 10.62 -5.29
C GLN A 282 -0.52 11.50 -4.16
N LYS A 283 0.22 12.55 -4.53
CA LYS A 283 0.72 13.52 -3.55
C LYS A 283 -0.46 13.89 -2.66
N ILE A 284 -0.32 13.66 -1.36
CA ILE A 284 -1.40 13.93 -0.42
C ILE A 284 -1.60 15.44 -0.40
N VAL A 285 -2.78 15.87 -0.83
CA VAL A 285 -3.18 17.27 -0.81
C VAL A 285 -3.95 17.52 0.49
N PRO A 286 -3.68 18.63 1.20
CA PRO A 286 -4.47 19.02 2.36
C PRO A 286 -5.97 19.01 2.07
N LYS A 287 -6.74 18.33 2.92
CA LYS A 287 -8.20 18.29 2.91
C LYS A 287 -8.78 19.60 3.43
N PHE A 288 -8.14 20.19 4.45
CA PHE A 288 -8.51 21.45 5.06
C PHE A 288 -7.45 22.53 4.81
N LEU A 289 -7.83 23.79 5.04
CA LEU A 289 -6.88 24.89 5.09
C LEU A 289 -6.18 24.88 6.45
N ASP A 290 -4.84 24.84 6.43
CA ASP A 290 -3.96 24.85 7.62
C ASP A 290 -4.33 23.83 8.73
N PRO A 291 -4.45 22.53 8.40
CA PRO A 291 -4.82 21.48 9.35
C PRO A 291 -3.70 21.17 10.35
N VAL A 292 -4.09 20.64 11.51
CA VAL A 292 -3.21 19.86 12.38
C VAL A 292 -3.12 18.45 11.81
N VAL A 293 -1.92 18.03 11.41
CA VAL A 293 -1.75 16.76 10.71
C VAL A 293 -1.04 15.75 11.58
N LEU A 294 -1.70 14.62 11.79
CA LEU A 294 -1.25 13.51 12.62
C LEU A 294 -0.92 12.33 11.73
N VAL A 295 0.21 11.68 11.97
CA VAL A 295 0.61 10.47 11.24
C VAL A 295 0.93 9.34 12.22
N PHE A 296 0.42 8.16 11.91
CA PHE A 296 0.66 6.93 12.65
C PHE A 296 1.18 5.84 11.70
N SER A 297 1.85 4.83 12.26
CA SER A 297 2.20 3.60 11.55
C SER A 297 1.71 2.40 12.36
N ILE A 298 0.89 1.55 11.74
CA ILE A 298 0.33 0.37 12.41
C ILE A 298 0.25 -0.83 11.47
N ASP A 299 0.18 -2.00 12.08
CA ASP A 299 -0.18 -3.26 11.44
C ASP A 299 -1.53 -3.80 11.95
N ASN A 300 -1.92 -4.99 11.49
CA ASN A 300 -3.16 -5.63 11.93
C ASN A 300 -3.18 -5.99 13.43
N SER A 301 -2.02 -6.21 14.05
CA SER A 301 -1.95 -6.58 15.48
C SER A 301 -2.22 -5.39 16.40
N PHE A 302 -1.97 -4.17 15.93
CA PHE A 302 -2.22 -2.94 16.68
C PHE A 302 -3.58 -2.28 16.41
N LEU A 303 -4.37 -2.78 15.46
CA LEU A 303 -5.63 -2.14 15.04
C LEU A 303 -6.61 -1.82 16.19
N TYR A 304 -6.83 -2.75 17.13
CA TYR A 304 -7.76 -2.52 18.24
C TYR A 304 -7.19 -1.54 19.27
N TYR A 305 -5.88 -1.60 19.51
CA TYR A 305 -5.20 -0.71 20.45
C TYR A 305 -5.07 0.71 19.88
N PHE A 306 -4.89 0.83 18.57
CA PHE A 306 -4.92 2.11 17.87
C PHE A 306 -6.28 2.80 17.97
N ASP A 307 -7.41 2.06 17.96
CA ASP A 307 -8.73 2.65 18.21
C ASP A 307 -8.80 3.30 19.61
N VAL A 308 -8.10 2.76 20.61
CA VAL A 308 -7.99 3.39 21.94
C VAL A 308 -7.14 4.66 21.90
N CYS A 309 -5.99 4.60 21.23
CA CYS A 309 -5.11 5.76 21.03
C CYS A 309 -5.84 6.92 20.34
N ILE A 310 -6.46 6.68 19.18
CA ILE A 310 -7.16 7.73 18.42
C ILE A 310 -8.35 8.29 19.18
N ARG A 311 -9.07 7.48 19.97
CA ARG A 311 -10.15 7.98 20.85
C ARG A 311 -9.62 8.91 21.93
N SER A 312 -8.48 8.59 22.55
CA SER A 312 -7.87 9.47 23.54
C SER A 312 -7.49 10.83 22.94
N ILE A 313 -7.00 10.83 21.71
CA ILE A 313 -6.70 12.05 20.98
C ILE A 313 -7.98 12.82 20.69
N ILE A 314 -8.94 12.22 19.98
CA ILE A 314 -10.21 12.85 19.57
C ILE A 314 -10.94 13.44 20.78
N PHE A 315 -10.96 12.73 21.91
CA PHE A 315 -11.62 13.19 23.14
C PHE A 315 -11.05 14.52 23.66
N ASN A 316 -9.77 14.79 23.42
CA ASN A 316 -9.07 15.96 23.95
C ASN A 316 -8.79 17.05 22.88
N LEU A 317 -9.26 16.89 21.64
CA LEU A 317 -9.00 17.86 20.56
C LEU A 317 -9.75 19.18 20.78
N ASN A 318 -9.15 20.27 20.31
CA ASN A 318 -9.82 21.55 20.20
C ASN A 318 -10.79 21.56 18.99
N SER A 319 -12.09 21.68 19.26
CA SER A 319 -13.15 21.65 18.24
C SER A 319 -13.06 22.78 17.20
N GLU A 320 -12.34 23.87 17.48
CA GLU A 320 -12.16 25.00 16.57
C GLU A 320 -11.10 24.77 15.48
N ARG A 321 -10.34 23.67 15.57
CA ARG A 321 -9.32 23.31 14.59
C ARG A 321 -9.77 22.15 13.71
N ASN A 322 -9.17 22.10 12.52
CA ASN A 322 -9.31 20.98 11.61
C ASN A 322 -8.11 20.02 11.76
N TYR A 323 -8.39 18.73 11.69
CA TYR A 323 -7.42 17.66 11.90
C TYR A 323 -7.44 16.69 10.74
N GLU A 324 -6.25 16.30 10.29
CA GLU A 324 -6.07 15.24 9.29
C GLU A 324 -5.22 14.14 9.90
N ILE A 325 -5.76 12.93 9.96
CA ILE A 325 -5.16 11.77 10.61
C ILE A 325 -4.86 10.73 9.55
N TYR A 326 -3.58 10.47 9.34
CA TYR A 326 -3.11 9.52 8.34
C TYR A 326 -2.49 8.29 9.00
N ILE A 327 -2.83 7.10 8.51
CA ILE A 327 -2.38 5.83 9.07
C ILE A 327 -1.63 5.05 8.00
N LEU A 328 -0.29 5.05 8.10
CA LEU A 328 0.60 4.27 7.23
C LEU A 328 0.53 2.79 7.61
N ASN A 329 0.36 1.91 6.63
CA ASN A 329 0.23 0.46 6.85
C ASN A 329 0.62 -0.35 5.61
N CYS A 330 0.77 -1.67 5.73
CA CYS A 330 1.01 -2.58 4.60
C CYS A 330 -0.17 -3.51 4.30
N GLY A 331 -1.40 -3.05 4.51
CA GLY A 331 -2.63 -3.82 4.31
C GLY A 331 -3.29 -4.20 5.63
N LEU A 332 -4.37 -3.50 5.96
CA LEU A 332 -5.16 -3.69 7.18
C LEU A 332 -6.48 -4.39 6.91
N ASN A 333 -7.05 -5.00 7.95
CA ASN A 333 -8.39 -5.56 7.93
C ASN A 333 -9.42 -4.48 7.61
N GLN A 334 -10.06 -4.60 6.44
CA GLN A 334 -11.01 -3.59 5.95
C GLN A 334 -12.26 -3.45 6.84
N LYS A 335 -12.68 -4.51 7.53
CA LYS A 335 -13.84 -4.43 8.43
C LYS A 335 -13.51 -3.60 9.66
N THR A 336 -12.34 -3.80 10.25
CA THR A 336 -11.89 -3.03 11.43
C THR A 336 -11.61 -1.57 11.09
N THR A 337 -10.96 -1.29 9.96
CA THR A 337 -10.71 0.09 9.51
C THR A 337 -12.01 0.84 9.23
N LYS A 338 -13.02 0.19 8.63
CA LYS A 338 -14.37 0.77 8.45
C LYS A 338 -15.04 1.19 9.77
N GLU A 339 -14.78 0.49 10.87
CA GLU A 339 -15.29 0.91 12.18
C GLU A 339 -14.54 2.13 12.74
N ILE A 340 -13.22 2.19 12.56
CA ILE A 340 -12.41 3.36 12.97
C ILE A 340 -12.77 4.61 12.16
N LEU A 341 -13.06 4.48 10.86
CA LEU A 341 -13.51 5.59 10.01
C LEU A 341 -14.82 6.23 10.51
N LYS A 342 -15.63 5.54 11.31
CA LYS A 342 -16.84 6.13 11.92
C LYS A 342 -16.51 7.18 12.99
N LEU A 343 -15.24 7.32 13.37
CA LEU A 343 -14.76 8.38 14.25
C LEU A 343 -14.54 9.72 13.52
N GLU A 344 -14.62 9.74 12.18
CA GLU A 344 -14.56 10.98 11.42
C GLU A 344 -15.67 11.95 11.84
N GLN A 345 -15.32 13.24 11.87
CA GLN A 345 -16.20 14.34 12.22
C GLN A 345 -16.02 15.46 11.19
N LYS A 346 -16.87 16.50 11.24
CA LYS A 346 -16.78 17.62 10.28
C LYS A 346 -15.38 18.25 10.21
N ASN A 347 -14.70 18.32 11.35
CA ASN A 347 -13.36 18.89 11.50
C ASN A 347 -12.25 17.81 11.65
N ILE A 348 -12.56 16.52 11.44
CA ILE A 348 -11.61 15.41 11.60
C ILE A 348 -11.70 14.50 10.38
N TYR A 349 -10.63 14.46 9.60
CA TYR A 349 -10.47 13.56 8.46
C TYR A 349 -9.52 12.41 8.81
N ILE A 350 -9.89 11.18 8.46
CA ILE A 350 -9.09 9.97 8.73
C ILE A 350 -8.84 9.23 7.41
N LYS A 351 -7.57 8.99 7.07
CA LYS A 351 -7.19 8.24 5.87
C LYS A 351 -6.17 7.14 6.19
N PHE A 352 -6.52 5.91 5.84
CA PHE A 352 -5.59 4.78 5.84
C PHE A 352 -4.81 4.77 4.52
N LEU A 353 -3.48 4.75 4.60
CA LEU A 353 -2.56 4.78 3.47
C LEU A 353 -1.76 3.47 3.42
N ASN A 354 -2.04 2.65 2.41
CA ASN A 354 -1.25 1.45 2.18
C ASN A 354 0.09 1.85 1.53
N ILE A 355 1.20 1.59 2.22
CA ILE A 355 2.55 1.91 1.78
C ILE A 355 3.39 0.68 1.38
N ARG A 356 2.77 -0.49 1.21
CA ARG A 356 3.45 -1.76 0.91
C ARG A 356 4.40 -1.68 -0.29
N GLU A 357 3.95 -1.10 -1.39
CA GLU A 357 4.77 -0.99 -2.60
C GLU A 357 5.89 0.06 -2.47
N LEU A 358 5.74 1.04 -1.56
CA LEU A 358 6.84 1.94 -1.20
C LEU A 358 7.88 1.20 -0.35
N SER A 359 7.44 0.42 0.63
CA SER A 359 8.31 -0.24 1.60
C SER A 359 9.07 -1.42 0.99
N ILE A 360 8.50 -2.15 0.03
CA ILE A 360 9.11 -3.36 -0.57
C ILE A 360 10.47 -3.12 -1.24
N ASN A 361 10.79 -1.86 -1.59
CA ASN A 361 12.06 -1.50 -2.22
C ASN A 361 13.22 -1.34 -1.25
N TYR A 362 12.94 -1.46 0.05
CA TYR A 362 13.92 -1.23 1.10
C TYR A 362 14.07 -2.48 1.96
N ASN A 363 15.31 -2.75 2.35
CA ASN A 363 15.61 -3.83 3.29
C ASN A 363 15.57 -3.28 4.71
N PHE A 364 14.60 -3.74 5.50
CA PHE A 364 14.47 -3.35 6.90
C PHE A 364 15.14 -4.38 7.81
N PHE A 365 15.97 -3.90 8.74
CA PHE A 365 16.46 -4.75 9.84
C PHE A 365 15.38 -4.80 10.94
N THR A 366 14.83 -5.98 11.20
CA THR A 366 13.82 -6.20 12.24
C THR A 366 14.22 -7.36 13.13
N HIS A 367 13.91 -7.25 14.42
CA HIS A 367 14.19 -8.29 15.42
C HIS A 367 13.32 -8.06 16.66
N ASN A 368 13.21 -9.09 17.51
CA ASN A 368 12.42 -9.05 18.74
C ASN A 368 10.96 -8.60 18.48
N HIS A 369 10.56 -7.47 19.08
CA HIS A 369 9.21 -6.92 18.97
C HIS A 369 9.09 -5.83 17.89
N PHE A 370 10.19 -5.44 17.24
CA PHE A 370 10.20 -4.41 16.20
C PHE A 370 9.79 -4.99 14.84
N LYS A 371 9.04 -4.20 14.08
CA LYS A 371 8.49 -4.56 12.77
C LYS A 371 8.87 -3.52 11.72
N GLU A 372 8.58 -3.81 10.45
CA GLU A 372 8.87 -2.90 9.34
C GLU A 372 8.15 -1.56 9.51
N GLU A 373 6.95 -1.57 10.12
CA GLU A 373 6.15 -0.39 10.43
C GLU A 373 6.90 0.66 11.27
N ASN A 374 7.89 0.24 12.07
CA ASN A 374 8.74 1.15 12.81
C ASN A 374 9.48 2.13 11.88
N TYR A 375 9.92 1.66 10.70
CA TYR A 375 10.65 2.46 9.72
C TYR A 375 9.76 3.32 8.84
N PHE A 376 8.43 3.17 8.88
CA PHE A 376 7.53 3.91 7.99
C PHE A 376 7.57 5.42 8.21
N ARG A 377 8.02 5.86 9.39
CA ARG A 377 8.28 7.27 9.70
C ARG A 377 9.38 7.90 8.82
N PHE A 378 10.22 7.10 8.15
CA PHE A 378 11.21 7.60 7.18
C PHE A 378 10.56 8.17 5.93
N PHE A 379 9.39 7.65 5.54
CA PHE A 379 8.66 8.07 4.34
C PHE A 379 7.81 9.32 4.55
N ILE A 380 7.66 9.82 5.79
CA ILE A 380 6.78 10.96 6.09
C ILE A 380 7.11 12.19 5.23
N PRO A 381 8.38 12.64 5.10
CA PRO A 381 8.68 13.82 4.30
C PRO A 381 8.33 13.67 2.80
N SER A 382 8.54 12.47 2.23
CA SER A 382 8.26 12.23 0.81
C SER A 382 6.76 12.13 0.54
N ILE A 383 6.03 11.40 1.38
CA ILE A 383 4.58 11.21 1.27
C ILE A 383 3.83 12.54 1.49
N PHE A 384 4.23 13.30 2.50
CA PHE A 384 3.54 14.52 2.95
C PHE A 384 4.22 15.81 2.47
N SER A 385 4.89 15.78 1.31
CA SER A 385 5.67 16.91 0.77
C SER A 385 4.89 18.21 0.53
N GLN A 386 3.55 18.18 0.54
CA GLN A 386 2.70 19.38 0.41
C GLN A 386 2.39 20.06 1.74
N TYR A 387 2.77 19.46 2.87
CA TYR A 387 2.52 19.98 4.20
C TYR A 387 3.73 20.75 4.73
N LYS A 388 3.48 21.68 5.67
CA LYS A 388 4.55 22.42 6.35
C LYS A 388 5.10 21.65 7.55
N LYS A 389 4.20 21.06 8.33
CA LYS A 389 4.50 20.31 9.55
C LYS A 389 3.66 19.04 9.61
N ILE A 390 4.23 17.99 10.20
CA ILE A 390 3.55 16.71 10.48
C ILE A 390 3.89 16.31 11.91
N LEU A 391 2.90 15.91 12.72
CA LEU A 391 3.12 15.31 14.03
C LEU A 391 2.96 13.79 13.91
N TYR A 392 4.07 13.07 14.05
CA TYR A 392 4.07 11.62 14.15
C TYR A 392 3.86 11.16 15.59
N LEU A 393 3.08 10.08 15.75
CA LEU A 393 2.76 9.46 17.03
C LEU A 393 2.80 7.93 16.88
N ASP A 394 3.45 7.24 17.82
CA ASP A 394 3.31 5.78 17.98
C ASP A 394 1.86 5.46 18.41
N SER A 395 1.42 4.23 18.12
CA SER A 395 0.02 3.81 18.33
C SER A 395 -0.30 3.33 19.75
N ASP A 396 0.69 3.24 20.61
CA ASP A 396 0.63 2.82 22.01
C ASP A 396 0.83 4.00 22.98
N ILE A 397 0.28 5.16 22.59
CA ILE A 397 0.21 6.35 23.42
C ILE A 397 -1.23 6.62 23.86
N ILE A 398 -1.36 7.41 24.92
CA ILE A 398 -2.60 8.06 25.32
C ILE A 398 -2.36 9.57 25.41
N ALA A 399 -3.22 10.35 24.74
CA ALA A 399 -3.26 11.79 24.87
C ALA A 399 -4.28 12.22 25.93
N ASN A 400 -3.83 13.04 26.89
CA ASN A 400 -4.63 13.59 27.99
C ASN A 400 -4.85 15.10 27.85
N CYS A 401 -4.46 15.68 26.72
CA CYS A 401 -4.58 17.11 26.45
C CYS A 401 -4.71 17.36 24.94
N ASP A 402 -5.02 18.61 24.57
CA ASP A 402 -5.06 19.01 23.16
C ASP A 402 -3.66 19.00 22.54
N ILE A 403 -3.41 17.99 21.73
CA ILE A 403 -2.14 17.79 21.02
C ILE A 403 -1.87 18.87 19.96
N SER A 404 -2.85 19.70 19.62
CA SER A 404 -2.64 20.82 18.68
C SER A 404 -1.63 21.83 19.23
N GLN A 405 -1.50 21.92 20.56
CA GLN A 405 -0.48 22.74 21.23
C GLN A 405 0.94 22.26 20.93
N LEU A 406 1.16 20.94 20.84
CA LEU A 406 2.45 20.36 20.43
C LEU A 406 2.71 20.68 18.96
N PHE A 407 1.70 20.51 18.10
CA PHE A 407 1.82 20.82 16.68
C PHE A 407 2.24 22.28 16.44
N ASP A 408 1.79 23.22 17.27
CA ASP A 408 2.05 24.66 17.12
C ASP A 408 3.43 25.12 17.59
N ILE A 409 4.21 24.25 18.23
CA ILE A 409 5.57 24.59 18.67
C ILE A 409 6.41 25.11 17.50
N LYS A 410 7.11 26.23 17.75
CA LYS A 410 8.00 26.84 16.76
C LYS A 410 9.29 26.04 16.67
N MET A 411 9.50 25.39 15.52
CA MET A 411 10.68 24.54 15.28
C MET A 411 11.93 25.31 14.84
N HIS A 412 11.79 26.61 14.52
CA HIS A 412 12.88 27.43 13.98
C HIS A 412 13.57 26.76 12.77
N ASP A 413 14.87 26.53 12.85
CA ASP A 413 15.71 25.90 11.83
C ASP A 413 15.85 24.38 12.01
N LYS A 414 15.24 23.79 13.05
CA LYS A 414 15.31 22.36 13.35
C LYS A 414 14.46 21.53 12.38
N VAL A 415 14.96 20.34 12.06
CA VAL A 415 14.32 19.38 11.15
C VAL A 415 13.21 18.65 11.88
N ILE A 416 13.46 18.27 13.13
CA ILE A 416 12.49 17.59 13.99
C ILE A 416 12.43 18.21 15.38
N ALA A 417 11.34 17.96 16.09
CA ALA A 417 11.24 18.16 17.53
C ALA A 417 10.80 16.85 18.20
N ALA A 418 11.50 16.45 19.27
CA ALA A 418 11.27 15.18 19.97
C ALA A 418 11.71 15.29 21.44
N CYS A 419 11.22 14.40 22.30
CA CYS A 419 11.66 14.30 23.70
C CYS A 419 12.94 13.47 23.81
N LYS A 420 13.77 13.74 24.83
CA LYS A 420 14.89 12.86 25.17
C LYS A 420 14.39 11.48 25.59
N GLU A 421 15.10 10.42 25.20
CA GLU A 421 14.79 9.07 25.67
C GLU A 421 15.40 8.86 27.06
N ILE A 422 14.54 8.91 28.07
CA ILE A 422 14.94 8.84 29.47
C ILE A 422 15.55 7.48 29.84
N GLY A 423 15.08 6.39 29.22
CA GLY A 423 15.64 5.05 29.39
C GLY A 423 17.09 4.99 28.91
N MET A 424 17.39 5.71 27.83
CA MET A 424 18.75 5.85 27.30
C MET A 424 19.64 6.71 28.18
N VAL A 425 19.12 7.81 28.73
CA VAL A 425 19.86 8.62 29.71
C VAL A 425 20.21 7.79 30.95
N TYR A 426 19.28 6.97 31.45
CA TYR A 426 19.55 6.01 32.51
C TYR A 426 20.62 5.00 32.09
N HIS A 427 20.51 4.42 30.91
CA HIS A 427 21.44 3.39 30.41
C HIS A 427 22.87 3.93 30.33
N ILE A 428 23.03 5.10 29.71
CA ILE A 428 24.31 5.82 29.62
C ILE A 428 24.87 6.09 31.02
N SER A 429 24.03 6.50 31.97
CA SER A 429 24.47 6.81 33.35
C SER A 429 24.90 5.54 34.09
N LYS A 430 24.19 4.43 33.93
CA LYS A 430 24.47 3.14 34.57
C LYS A 430 25.77 2.51 34.08
N TYR A 431 25.98 2.51 32.76
CA TYR A 431 27.07 1.80 32.10
C TYR A 431 28.24 2.72 31.71
N LYS A 432 28.29 3.95 32.25
CA LYS A 432 29.35 4.94 31.95
C LYS A 432 30.77 4.42 32.24
N ASN A 433 30.95 3.69 33.34
CA ASN A 433 32.26 3.21 33.78
C ASN A 433 32.56 1.76 33.34
N ASN A 434 31.52 1.00 32.99
CA ASN A 434 31.63 -0.39 32.55
C ASN A 434 30.64 -0.60 31.40
N PRO A 435 31.04 -0.26 30.16
CA PRO A 435 30.14 -0.26 29.01
C PRO A 435 29.76 -1.70 28.64
N ASP A 436 28.47 -1.93 28.49
CA ASP A 436 27.93 -3.17 27.91
C ASP A 436 27.95 -3.14 26.37
N ASP A 437 27.53 -4.23 25.74
CA ASP A 437 27.55 -4.36 24.27
C ASP A 437 26.81 -3.23 23.56
N TYR A 438 25.68 -2.79 24.11
CA TYR A 438 24.91 -1.69 23.53
C TYR A 438 25.63 -0.35 23.71
N MET A 439 26.27 -0.09 24.85
CA MET A 439 27.08 1.14 25.02
C MET A 439 28.32 1.15 24.12
N ILE A 440 28.93 -0.01 23.84
CA ILE A 440 30.00 -0.13 22.84
C ILE A 440 29.45 0.25 21.46
N TYR A 441 28.34 -0.37 21.04
CA TYR A 441 27.67 -0.02 19.78
C TYR A 441 27.31 1.47 19.70
N PHE A 442 26.71 2.04 20.74
CA PHE A 442 26.32 3.44 20.81
C PHE A 442 27.51 4.38 20.58
N ASN A 443 28.63 4.13 21.27
CA ASN A 443 29.83 4.96 21.18
C ASN A 443 30.56 4.78 19.83
N GLU A 444 30.52 3.59 19.24
CA GLU A 444 31.24 3.27 18.00
C GLU A 444 30.45 3.52 16.71
N LYS A 445 29.12 3.46 16.76
CA LYS A 445 28.25 3.51 15.57
C LYS A 445 27.34 4.73 15.55
N ILE A 446 26.65 5.02 16.66
CA ILE A 446 25.76 6.19 16.73
C ILE A 446 26.57 7.48 16.88
N LYS A 447 27.63 7.47 17.72
CA LYS A 447 28.62 8.55 17.87
C LYS A 447 28.02 9.94 18.16
N LEU A 448 27.03 10.02 19.06
CA LEU A 448 26.50 11.32 19.49
C LEU A 448 27.59 12.15 20.18
N LYS A 449 27.78 13.40 19.75
CA LYS A 449 28.63 14.41 20.40
C LYS A 449 28.19 14.65 21.84
N LYS A 450 26.89 14.64 22.11
CA LYS A 450 26.30 14.71 23.46
C LYS A 450 25.44 13.48 23.69
N SER A 451 25.96 12.49 24.40
CA SER A 451 25.27 11.21 24.64
C SER A 451 23.85 11.37 25.22
N ASN A 452 23.65 12.34 26.12
CA ASN A 452 22.33 12.64 26.73
C ASN A 452 21.34 13.35 25.78
N ASN A 453 21.69 13.58 24.52
CA ASN A 453 20.81 14.12 23.49
C ASN A 453 20.13 13.03 22.64
N TYR A 454 20.27 11.76 23.01
CA TYR A 454 19.51 10.71 22.34
C TYR A 454 18.00 10.92 22.57
N PHE A 455 17.21 10.98 21.49
CA PHE A 455 15.77 11.24 21.52
C PHE A 455 14.94 9.99 21.24
N GLN A 456 13.70 10.00 21.72
CA GLN A 456 12.72 8.93 21.50
C GLN A 456 11.93 9.19 20.20
N SER A 457 11.78 8.19 19.34
CA SER A 457 11.17 8.37 18.00
C SER A 457 9.65 8.31 17.95
N GLY A 458 8.97 7.93 19.03
CA GLY A 458 7.53 7.70 19.11
C GLY A 458 6.64 8.94 19.20
N VAL A 459 7.22 10.11 19.45
CA VAL A 459 6.52 11.40 19.28
C VAL A 459 7.49 12.36 18.60
N MET A 460 7.19 12.70 17.35
CA MET A 460 8.08 13.52 16.52
C MET A 460 7.29 14.56 15.72
N LEU A 461 7.62 15.84 15.91
CA LEU A 461 7.14 16.90 15.04
C LEU A 461 8.15 17.12 13.91
N TYR A 462 7.72 17.03 12.67
CA TYR A 462 8.54 17.20 11.48
C TYR A 462 8.38 18.60 10.88
N ASN A 463 9.49 19.22 10.51
CA ASN A 463 9.53 20.38 9.63
C ASN A 463 9.75 19.88 8.20
N ILE A 464 8.67 19.69 7.45
CA ILE A 464 8.70 18.98 6.16
C ILE A 464 9.61 19.69 5.15
N LYS A 465 9.60 21.02 5.13
CA LYS A 465 10.50 21.79 4.26
C LYS A 465 11.97 21.45 4.56
N LYS A 466 12.35 21.44 5.84
CA LYS A 466 13.72 21.11 6.26
C LYS A 466 14.08 19.66 5.99
N CYS A 467 13.15 18.73 6.18
CA CYS A 467 13.37 17.33 5.82
C CYS A 467 13.65 17.15 4.33
N LEU A 468 12.91 17.85 3.46
CA LEU A 468 13.13 17.81 2.01
C LEU A 468 14.46 18.44 1.60
N GLU A 469 14.85 19.57 2.21
CA GLU A 469 16.15 20.24 1.95
C GLU A 469 17.36 19.32 2.19
N ILE A 470 17.26 18.37 3.13
CA ILE A 470 18.36 17.46 3.48
C ILE A 470 18.21 16.04 2.88
N ASN A 471 17.23 15.83 2.00
CA ASN A 471 16.90 14.50 1.47
C ASN A 471 16.67 13.45 2.58
N PHE A 472 15.90 13.81 3.61
CA PHE A 472 15.71 13.05 4.84
C PHE A 472 15.49 11.56 4.62
N THR A 473 14.51 11.18 3.79
CA THR A 473 14.14 9.77 3.57
C THR A 473 15.32 8.97 3.05
N GLN A 474 16.02 9.47 2.03
CA GLN A 474 17.18 8.80 1.45
C GLN A 474 18.32 8.68 2.48
N LYS A 475 18.57 9.75 3.25
CA LYS A 475 19.61 9.74 4.30
C LYS A 475 19.34 8.75 5.41
N CYS A 476 18.08 8.53 5.79
CA CYS A 476 17.73 7.49 6.75
C CYS A 476 18.08 6.09 6.22
N PHE A 477 17.80 5.81 4.95
CA PHE A 477 18.13 4.50 4.36
C PHE A 477 19.63 4.29 4.17
N GLU A 478 20.36 5.32 3.71
CA GLU A 478 21.84 5.27 3.65
C GLU A 478 22.43 4.98 5.04
N LYS A 479 21.89 5.61 6.09
CA LYS A 479 22.34 5.38 7.47
C LYS A 479 21.96 3.99 7.97
N LEU A 480 20.77 3.47 7.63
CA LEU A 480 20.37 2.11 7.97
C LEU A 480 21.32 1.08 7.32
N GLU A 481 21.68 1.26 6.05
CA GLU A 481 22.65 0.40 5.35
C GLU A 481 24.04 0.44 5.99
N GLU A 482 24.48 1.61 6.49
CA GLU A 482 25.74 1.76 7.22
C GLU A 482 25.72 1.03 8.57
N LEU A 483 24.63 1.19 9.34
CA LEU A 483 24.48 0.60 10.66
C LEU A 483 24.25 -0.92 10.61
N LYS A 484 23.60 -1.41 9.55
CA LYS A 484 23.21 -2.80 9.26
C LYS A 484 22.22 -3.41 10.27
N GLU A 485 22.59 -3.44 11.54
CA GLU A 485 21.88 -4.13 12.61
C GLU A 485 21.64 -3.19 13.81
N PRO A 486 20.90 -2.06 13.63
CA PRO A 486 20.60 -1.15 14.73
C PRO A 486 19.75 -1.83 15.82
N PRO A 487 20.23 -1.95 17.08
CA PRO A 487 19.50 -2.63 18.16
C PRO A 487 18.18 -1.97 18.54
N ILE A 488 18.02 -0.66 18.34
CA ILE A 488 16.73 0.06 18.52
C ILE A 488 16.20 0.57 17.18
N VAL A 489 16.45 -0.20 16.11
CA VAL A 489 15.86 -0.04 14.77
C VAL A 489 15.86 1.40 14.24
N ASP A 490 14.71 1.97 13.87
CA ASP A 490 14.55 3.32 13.33
C ASP A 490 15.10 4.41 14.27
N GLN A 491 14.98 4.22 15.58
CA GLN A 491 15.37 5.22 16.56
C GLN A 491 16.89 5.43 16.58
N ASP A 492 17.68 4.36 16.48
CA ASP A 492 19.14 4.45 16.38
C ASP A 492 19.56 5.12 15.07
N VAL A 493 18.91 4.77 13.96
CA VAL A 493 19.17 5.39 12.64
C VAL A 493 18.92 6.90 12.69
N LEU A 494 17.78 7.31 13.25
CA LEU A 494 17.39 8.72 13.35
C LEU A 494 18.34 9.49 14.27
N ASN A 495 18.74 8.92 15.41
CA ASN A 495 19.70 9.55 16.31
C ASN A 495 21.09 9.68 15.69
N ALA A 496 21.57 8.66 14.96
CA ALA A 496 22.86 8.70 14.26
C ALA A 496 22.90 9.72 13.12
N PHE A 497 21.73 10.18 12.63
CA PHE A 497 21.60 11.12 11.52
C PHE A 497 21.28 12.56 11.96
N LEU A 498 20.47 12.75 13.01
CA LEU A 498 19.79 14.03 13.27
C LEU A 498 20.32 14.85 14.45
N GLU A 499 21.39 14.45 15.14
CA GLU A 499 21.82 15.04 16.42
C GLU A 499 21.68 16.57 16.54
N ASP A 500 22.27 17.35 15.62
CA ASP A 500 22.27 18.82 15.68
C ASP A 500 20.99 19.47 15.11
N GLN A 501 20.07 18.65 14.60
CA GLN A 501 18.87 19.03 13.86
C GLN A 501 17.57 18.83 14.67
N VAL A 502 17.69 18.50 15.97
CA VAL A 502 16.56 18.26 16.89
C VAL A 502 16.29 19.46 17.79
N LEU A 503 15.02 19.83 17.92
CA LEU A 503 14.51 20.63 19.03
C LEU A 503 14.04 19.70 20.16
N PHE A 504 14.66 19.77 21.33
CA PHE A 504 14.24 18.95 22.46
C PHE A 504 12.98 19.50 23.12
N LEU A 505 11.96 18.63 23.21
CA LEU A 505 10.68 18.93 23.83
C LEU A 505 10.68 18.56 25.32
N PRO A 506 9.87 19.25 26.15
CA PRO A 506 9.62 18.84 27.53
C PRO A 506 9.05 17.43 27.62
N LEU A 507 9.48 16.64 28.62
CA LEU A 507 9.10 15.22 28.75
C LEU A 507 7.59 14.96 28.85
N LYS A 508 6.77 15.96 29.23
CA LYS A 508 5.30 15.84 29.26
C LYS A 508 4.67 15.49 27.90
N TRP A 509 5.37 15.77 26.79
CA TRP A 509 4.93 15.46 25.43
C TRP A 509 5.28 14.04 24.97
N ASN A 510 6.04 13.29 25.76
CA ASN A 510 6.32 11.88 25.50
C ASN A 510 6.79 11.24 26.82
N CYS A 511 5.88 11.16 27.79
CA CYS A 511 6.21 10.64 29.11
C CYS A 511 6.17 9.12 29.06
N THR A 512 7.34 8.49 29.11
CA THR A 512 7.47 7.03 29.07
C THR A 512 7.17 6.42 30.44
N TRP A 513 6.59 5.22 30.46
CA TRP A 513 6.46 4.44 31.70
C TRP A 513 7.64 3.52 31.98
N PHE A 514 8.55 3.37 31.00
CA PHE A 514 9.63 2.39 30.97
C PHE A 514 10.41 2.30 32.28
N LEU A 515 10.84 3.45 32.83
CA LEU A 515 11.63 3.47 34.06
C LEU A 515 10.90 2.80 35.23
N LYS A 516 9.60 3.10 35.41
CA LYS A 516 8.82 2.57 36.54
C LYS A 516 8.36 1.13 36.33
N THR A 517 8.27 0.70 35.08
CA THR A 517 7.87 -0.66 34.72
C THR A 517 9.03 -1.64 34.80
N TYR A 518 10.23 -1.23 34.38
CA TYR A 518 11.36 -2.15 34.19
C TYR A 518 12.52 -1.98 35.17
N LEU A 519 12.65 -0.81 35.82
CA LEU A 519 13.86 -0.47 36.55
C LEU A 519 13.53 -0.11 38.01
N THR A 520 14.22 -0.72 38.96
CA THR A 520 14.00 -0.48 40.39
C THR A 520 14.93 0.58 40.97
N ASP A 521 16.10 0.77 40.37
CA ASP A 521 17.21 1.62 40.83
C ASP A 521 17.31 2.98 40.10
N TYR A 522 16.43 3.27 39.13
CA TYR A 522 16.53 4.47 38.27
C TYR A 522 16.67 5.79 39.04
N ARG A 523 16.07 5.90 40.24
CA ARG A 523 16.12 7.09 41.10
C ARG A 523 17.52 7.42 41.61
N TYR A 524 18.39 6.40 41.71
CA TYR A 524 19.76 6.56 42.17
C TYR A 524 20.75 6.76 41.01
N ILE A 525 20.33 6.43 39.79
CA ILE A 525 21.19 6.41 38.60
C ILE A 525 20.98 7.66 37.73
N LEU A 526 19.74 8.14 37.60
CA LEU A 526 19.44 9.29 36.75
C LEU A 526 20.03 10.60 37.32
N PRO A 527 20.48 11.52 36.44
CA PRO A 527 20.81 12.88 36.84
C PRO A 527 19.62 13.55 37.55
N LYS A 528 19.89 14.32 38.61
CA LYS A 528 18.85 14.92 39.47
C LYS A 528 17.82 15.75 38.70
N GLU A 529 18.28 16.68 37.85
CA GLU A 529 17.40 17.58 37.07
C GLU A 529 16.47 16.79 36.13
N ILE A 530 17.01 15.72 35.54
CA ILE A 530 16.29 14.85 34.61
C ILE A 530 15.25 13.99 35.36
N LEU A 531 15.59 13.53 36.56
CA LEU A 531 14.66 12.81 37.44
C LEU A 531 13.52 13.72 37.91
N GLU A 532 13.80 14.99 38.23
CA GLU A 532 12.80 15.99 38.58
C GLU A 532 11.82 16.25 37.43
N GLU A 533 12.33 16.54 36.23
CA GLU A 533 11.49 16.72 35.02
C GLU A 533 10.65 15.46 34.73
N TYR A 534 11.25 14.27 34.84
CA TYR A 534 10.52 13.01 34.63
C TYR A 534 9.38 12.84 35.64
N ASN A 535 9.60 13.15 36.92
CA ASN A 535 8.56 13.03 37.93
C ASN A 535 7.41 14.02 37.71
N GLU A 536 7.70 15.25 37.28
CA GLU A 536 6.69 16.24 36.88
C GLU A 536 5.88 15.76 35.67
N ALA A 537 6.56 15.31 34.62
CA ALA A 537 5.92 14.73 33.44
C ALA A 537 5.07 13.50 33.78
N TYR A 538 5.57 12.63 34.66
CA TYR A 538 4.84 11.44 35.09
C TYR A 538 3.60 11.77 35.91
N ALA A 539 3.60 12.87 36.67
CA ALA A 539 2.43 13.32 37.41
C ALA A 539 1.33 13.88 36.48
N SER A 540 1.72 14.69 35.50
CA SER A 540 0.81 15.44 34.61
C SER A 540 1.28 15.46 33.15
N SER A 541 1.27 14.29 32.50
CA SER A 541 1.66 14.16 31.10
C SER A 541 0.53 14.56 30.15
N CYS A 542 0.90 15.22 29.06
CA CYS A 542 0.03 15.46 27.92
C CYS A 542 -0.07 14.20 27.05
N ILE A 543 1.07 13.56 26.78
CA ILE A 543 1.14 12.28 26.08
C ILE A 543 1.87 11.29 26.99
N PHE A 544 1.18 10.20 27.32
CA PHE A 544 1.73 9.09 28.08
C PHE A 544 2.00 7.91 27.14
N HIS A 545 3.23 7.42 27.12
CA HIS A 545 3.70 6.44 26.15
C HIS A 545 3.97 5.09 26.83
N PHE A 546 3.23 4.07 26.42
CA PHE A 546 3.35 2.69 26.90
C PHE A 546 4.44 1.92 26.13
N ASN A 547 5.64 2.50 26.01
CA ASN A 547 6.76 1.95 25.27
C ASN A 547 7.34 0.67 25.91
N GLY A 548 7.96 -0.19 25.11
CA GLY A 548 8.51 -1.50 25.54
C GLY A 548 7.57 -2.67 25.27
N HIS A 549 7.91 -3.86 25.80
CA HIS A 549 7.19 -5.11 25.50
C HIS A 549 5.94 -5.34 26.36
N VAL A 550 5.94 -4.82 27.59
CA VAL A 550 4.77 -4.81 28.48
C VAL A 550 3.83 -3.78 27.89
N LYS A 551 2.53 -4.03 27.98
CA LYS A 551 1.48 -3.15 27.45
C LYS A 551 0.30 -3.09 28.42
N PRO A 552 -0.48 -2.01 28.44
CA PRO A 552 -1.60 -1.91 29.37
C PRO A 552 -2.70 -2.95 29.11
N TRP A 553 -2.80 -3.45 27.87
CA TRP A 553 -3.74 -4.51 27.50
C TRP A 553 -3.27 -5.93 27.85
N ASN A 554 -2.01 -6.11 28.26
CA ASN A 554 -1.51 -7.41 28.76
C ASN A 554 -1.06 -7.35 30.23
N SER A 555 -0.94 -6.16 30.83
CA SER A 555 -0.57 -5.98 32.24
C SER A 555 -1.44 -4.95 32.95
N PHE A 556 -2.51 -5.43 33.59
CA PHE A 556 -3.51 -4.59 34.28
C PHE A 556 -2.97 -3.85 35.51
N LEU A 557 -2.02 -4.45 36.22
CA LEU A 557 -1.46 -3.91 37.46
C LEU A 557 -0.22 -3.04 37.22
N SER A 558 0.23 -2.94 35.97
CA SER A 558 1.33 -2.04 35.64
C SER A 558 0.94 -0.58 35.90
N PRO A 559 1.91 0.26 36.31
CA PRO A 559 1.63 1.66 36.63
C PRO A 559 0.93 2.39 35.47
N ARG A 560 -0.14 3.13 35.75
CA ARG A 560 -0.90 3.91 34.76
C ARG A 560 -1.67 3.08 33.72
N SER A 561 -1.76 1.76 33.85
CA SER A 561 -2.60 0.94 32.96
C SER A 561 -4.08 1.34 33.03
N GLU A 562 -4.56 1.85 34.17
CA GLU A 562 -5.92 2.36 34.34
C GLU A 562 -6.26 3.50 33.37
N LEU A 563 -5.26 4.29 32.97
CA LEU A 563 -5.42 5.39 32.02
C LEU A 563 -5.79 4.87 30.64
N TRP A 564 -5.13 3.83 30.18
CA TRP A 564 -5.44 3.22 28.88
C TRP A 564 -6.82 2.56 28.90
N TRP A 565 -7.13 1.82 29.97
CA TRP A 565 -8.43 1.17 30.13
C TRP A 565 -9.61 2.15 30.27
N HIS A 566 -9.36 3.38 30.73
CA HIS A 566 -10.37 4.45 30.72
C HIS A 566 -10.88 4.73 29.30
N TYR A 567 -9.98 4.88 28.33
CA TYR A 567 -10.35 5.10 26.93
C TYR A 567 -10.80 3.81 26.23
N ALA A 568 -10.24 2.66 26.60
CA ALA A 568 -10.60 1.37 26.01
C ALA A 568 -12.09 1.04 26.20
N LYS A 569 -12.71 1.45 27.32
CA LYS A 569 -14.15 1.29 27.59
C LYS A 569 -15.06 1.98 26.58
N GLN A 570 -14.54 2.96 25.84
CA GLN A 570 -15.28 3.70 24.81
C GLN A 570 -15.13 3.05 23.42
N SER A 571 -14.28 2.04 23.30
CA SER A 571 -14.04 1.31 22.05
C SER A 571 -15.15 0.29 21.79
N ILE A 572 -15.57 0.17 20.53
CA ILE A 572 -16.41 -0.95 20.07
C ILE A 572 -15.68 -2.30 20.16
N PHE A 573 -14.36 -2.28 20.34
CA PHE A 573 -13.53 -3.46 20.52
C PHE A 573 -13.27 -3.77 21.99
N TYR A 574 -13.89 -3.06 22.94
CA TYR A 574 -13.64 -3.20 24.37
C TYR A 574 -13.75 -4.65 24.86
N GLU A 575 -14.86 -5.32 24.58
CA GLU A 575 -15.09 -6.70 25.02
C GLU A 575 -14.08 -7.67 24.41
N ARG A 576 -13.63 -7.40 23.18
CA ARG A 576 -12.60 -8.19 22.51
C ARG A 576 -11.25 -8.00 23.18
N MET A 577 -10.85 -6.76 23.48
CA MET A 577 -9.60 -6.46 24.17
C MET A 577 -9.60 -7.05 25.58
N LEU A 578 -10.72 -6.94 26.31
CA LEU A 578 -10.88 -7.53 27.64
C LEU A 578 -10.76 -9.05 27.58
N TYR A 579 -11.43 -9.71 26.62
CA TYR A 579 -11.33 -11.16 26.43
C TYR A 579 -9.89 -11.60 26.12
N SER A 580 -9.20 -10.92 25.21
CA SER A 580 -7.79 -11.20 24.89
C SER A 580 -6.90 -11.07 26.13
N ALA A 581 -7.06 -9.99 26.89
CA ALA A 581 -6.27 -9.74 28.09
C ALA A 581 -6.49 -10.80 29.19
N MET A 582 -7.70 -11.35 29.30
CA MET A 582 -8.02 -12.44 30.25
C MET A 582 -7.39 -13.78 29.85
N LEU A 583 -7.29 -14.07 28.56
CA LEU A 583 -6.66 -15.30 28.06
C LEU A 583 -5.15 -15.29 28.29
N GLU A 584 -4.50 -14.15 28.06
CA GLU A 584 -3.04 -14.00 28.21
C GLU A 584 -2.59 -14.10 29.67
N ASN A 585 -3.42 -13.65 30.62
CA ASN A 585 -3.13 -13.69 32.06
C ASN A 585 -3.61 -14.97 32.77
N GLY A 586 -3.87 -16.06 32.02
CA GLY A 586 -4.01 -17.40 32.61
C GLY A 586 -5.31 -17.70 33.36
N GLY A 587 -6.39 -16.91 33.18
CA GLY A 587 -7.74 -17.27 33.62
C GLY A 587 -7.91 -17.61 35.12
N THR A 588 -7.00 -17.20 35.99
CA THR A 588 -7.17 -17.29 37.45
C THR A 588 -7.82 -16.00 37.92
N GLY A 589 -9.09 -16.10 38.34
CA GLY A 589 -9.94 -14.97 38.71
C GLY A 589 -9.48 -14.11 39.91
N ASP A 590 -8.28 -14.34 40.44
CA ASP A 590 -7.73 -13.64 41.61
C ASP A 590 -6.94 -12.36 41.24
N GLU A 591 -6.57 -12.17 39.96
CA GLU A 591 -5.78 -11.00 39.52
C GLU A 591 -6.59 -9.97 38.72
N ILE A 592 -7.91 -10.14 38.59
CA ILE A 592 -8.77 -9.17 37.88
C ILE A 592 -9.10 -8.02 38.84
N PRO A 593 -8.65 -6.77 38.59
CA PRO A 593 -9.16 -5.64 39.32
C PRO A 593 -10.65 -5.50 38.96
N VAL A 594 -11.53 -5.78 39.92
CA VAL A 594 -12.93 -5.40 39.85
C VAL A 594 -12.96 -3.88 39.80
N PHE A 595 -12.94 -3.30 38.61
CA PHE A 595 -13.27 -1.89 38.43
C PHE A 595 -14.74 -1.73 38.81
N MET A 596 -14.95 -1.46 40.10
CA MET A 596 -16.22 -1.25 40.76
C MET A 596 -17.17 -0.46 39.87
N LEU A 597 -18.19 -1.15 39.36
CA LEU A 597 -19.46 -0.53 39.08
C LEU A 597 -19.95 0.01 40.41
N LYS A 598 -19.84 1.32 40.61
CA LYS A 598 -20.62 2.02 41.64
C LYS A 598 -22.09 1.82 41.28
N ASN A 599 -22.70 0.79 41.83
CA ASN A 599 -24.09 0.75 42.29
C ASN A 599 -24.20 -0.40 43.28
N ASN A 600 -24.47 -0.02 44.54
CA ASN A 600 -24.61 -0.88 45.70
C ASN A 600 -25.64 -1.99 45.46
N GLU A 601 -25.22 -3.23 45.22
CA GLU A 601 -25.94 -4.42 45.69
C GLU A 601 -24.89 -5.51 46.00
N GLU A 602 -24.77 -5.85 47.29
CA GLU A 602 -23.89 -6.89 47.80
C GLU A 602 -24.28 -8.26 47.22
N CYS A 603 -23.39 -8.89 46.46
CA CYS A 603 -23.57 -10.27 46.03
C CYS A 603 -22.68 -11.18 46.88
N LYS A 604 -23.26 -11.85 47.88
CA LYS A 604 -22.58 -12.88 48.69
C LYS A 604 -22.32 -14.13 47.84
N ILE A 605 -21.05 -14.49 47.65
CA ILE A 605 -20.65 -15.71 46.95
C ILE A 605 -20.49 -16.84 47.96
N ALA A 606 -21.31 -17.89 47.84
CA ALA A 606 -21.13 -19.16 48.53
C ALA A 606 -20.19 -20.07 47.71
N SER A 607 -19.10 -20.52 48.33
CA SER A 607 -18.18 -21.48 47.74
C SER A 607 -18.71 -22.91 47.86
N ARG A 608 -18.82 -23.62 46.73
CA ARG A 608 -18.81 -25.09 46.70
C ARG A 608 -17.99 -25.59 45.52
N SER A 609 -17.27 -26.66 45.80
CA SER A 609 -16.19 -27.24 45.02
C SER A 609 -16.65 -28.04 43.80
N CYS A 610 -15.69 -28.13 42.87
CA CYS A 610 -15.45 -29.19 41.89
C CYS A 610 -16.13 -29.12 40.51
N ASN A 611 -15.29 -29.44 39.50
CA ASN A 611 -15.46 -29.47 38.04
C ASN A 611 -15.51 -28.10 37.34
N ARG A 612 -14.34 -27.72 36.80
CA ARG A 612 -14.06 -26.52 36.00
C ARG A 612 -15.01 -26.39 34.80
N LYS A 613 -16.11 -25.66 34.98
CA LYS A 613 -16.72 -24.84 33.94
C LYS A 613 -16.24 -23.40 34.16
N ILE A 614 -15.66 -22.80 33.12
CA ILE A 614 -15.37 -21.37 33.08
C ILE A 614 -16.73 -20.65 33.14
N ASN A 615 -17.10 -20.11 34.31
CA ASN A 615 -18.24 -19.21 34.41
C ASN A 615 -17.78 -17.83 33.93
N ILE A 616 -18.05 -17.52 32.67
CA ILE A 616 -17.89 -16.16 32.15
C ILE A 616 -19.05 -15.33 32.72
N VAL A 617 -18.78 -14.50 33.73
CA VAL A 617 -19.75 -13.53 34.23
C VAL A 617 -19.67 -12.29 33.34
N PHE A 618 -20.58 -12.20 32.36
CA PHE A 618 -20.82 -10.94 31.65
C PHE A 618 -21.62 -10.02 32.55
N VAL A 619 -21.02 -8.93 33.03
CA VAL A 619 -21.80 -7.81 33.56
C VAL A 619 -22.19 -6.91 32.40
N CYS A 620 -23.24 -7.32 31.68
CA CYS A 620 -23.87 -6.50 30.65
C CYS A 620 -25.01 -5.71 31.28
N ASP A 621 -25.22 -4.46 30.83
CA ASP A 621 -26.45 -3.75 31.14
C ASP A 621 -27.66 -4.53 30.58
N HIS A 622 -28.81 -4.40 31.23
CA HIS A 622 -30.01 -5.18 30.91
C HIS A 622 -30.52 -4.92 29.47
N LYS A 623 -30.08 -3.84 28.81
CA LYS A 623 -30.43 -3.51 27.42
C LYS A 623 -29.58 -4.28 26.40
N SER A 624 -28.31 -4.54 26.70
CA SER A 624 -27.35 -5.21 25.82
C SER A 624 -27.64 -6.70 25.70
N VAL A 625 -28.10 -7.35 26.78
CA VAL A 625 -28.47 -8.77 26.80
C VAL A 625 -29.65 -9.08 25.87
N LYS A 626 -30.67 -8.20 25.82
CA LYS A 626 -31.85 -8.39 24.95
C LYS A 626 -31.50 -8.40 23.46
N LYS A 627 -30.46 -7.66 23.06
CA LYS A 627 -30.01 -7.56 21.66
C LYS A 627 -29.20 -8.79 21.22
N MET A 628 -28.46 -9.41 22.14
CA MET A 628 -27.65 -10.60 21.85
C MET A 628 -28.48 -11.88 21.80
N CYS A 629 -29.46 -12.06 22.71
CA CYS A 629 -30.28 -13.27 22.76
C CYS A 629 -31.20 -13.44 21.53
N CYS A 630 -31.58 -12.35 20.84
CA CYS A 630 -32.40 -12.45 19.63
C CYS A 630 -31.65 -12.96 18.39
N LYS A 631 -30.31 -13.00 18.40
CA LYS A 631 -29.50 -13.33 17.22
C LYS A 631 -28.92 -14.74 17.17
N TYR A 632 -28.98 -15.51 18.27
CA TYR A 632 -28.33 -16.82 18.39
C TYR A 632 -29.27 -17.98 18.73
N ALA A 633 -30.59 -17.80 18.63
CA ALA A 633 -31.58 -18.86 18.89
C ALA A 633 -31.85 -19.80 17.70
N ILE A 634 -30.95 -19.89 16.72
CA ILE A 634 -31.02 -20.88 15.64
C ILE A 634 -29.65 -21.54 15.52
N CYS A 635 -29.44 -22.61 16.28
CA CYS A 635 -28.55 -23.75 15.99
C CYS A 635 -28.18 -24.48 17.30
N LEU A 636 -29.17 -25.09 17.95
CA LEU A 636 -28.97 -26.28 18.78
C LEU A 636 -30.21 -27.16 18.65
N LYS A 637 -30.15 -28.13 17.73
CA LYS A 637 -30.88 -29.39 17.80
C LYS A 637 -29.85 -30.50 17.76
#